data_AF-A0A024XF42-F1
#
_entry.id   AF-A0A024XF42-F1
#
_cell.length_a   1.000
_cell.length_b   1.000
_cell.length_c   1.000
_cell.angle_alpha   90.00
_cell.angle_beta   90.00
_cell.angle_gamma   90.00
#
_symmetry.space_group_name_H-M   'P 1'
#
loop_
_entity.id
_entity.type
_entity.pdbx_description
1 polymer ?
#
loop_
_entity_poly.entity_id
_entity_poly.type
_entity_poly.pdbx_seq_one_letter_code
_entity_poly.pdbx_strand_id
1 'polypeptide(L)'
;MARGGGGGSGGDAGKYKDAQDAKHLLDIIGKDVHDETVKKVADQYREKLKGDLKKATFDRSQSGQQTENDPCKLLYQYHTDVKNSGEKEYPCAKRSDVRFSYTEGAQCHSKKIKGSENNTAGACAPYRRLHLCDYNLENINDYENITNDTLLADVCLAAKHEGQSIAGQHGKYHTDSSGSTICTVLARSFADIGDIIRGKDLYIRNKKKDKLEDNLKEIFKKIYKDVTNGKNWQTLKDRYENDTTDYFQLREDWWNANRETVWEALTCEVGSGTYFHATCSDLNESLSQATKQCRCGDGDVNIVPTYFDYVPQYLRWFEEWAEDFCRKRKKKIENAIKNCRGENGNDRYCDLNGYDCEKTAKGENKLFPDSECKKCSVACNPFVPWIDNQQKEFEKQKGKYTKEINKTHDTTLRVGATTINNLYIKEFYKILKEDYGDVEKFLKKLSKEGICQSAPHVGNETADNVDFNNEVNTTFYRTKYCRACPLCGVNGPKGNWTDKKDSECVEVEQKKTYPDSNTTKIPKLPTDKGKTDVLKKYKKFCENSENNKQINKDVWQCHYEKTDNSDNCILGKWEDFTGKEDIRSYYSFFYDSFTEMLKDSIDWRERLKKCLQNDNKDCISTCNSNCECYRLWVEEKKKRI
;
A
#
# COMPACT_ATOMS: atom_id res chain seq x y z
N MET A 1 52.03 24.89 -26.31
CA MET A 1 52.12 23.46 -25.94
C MET A 1 50.95 23.14 -25.04
N ALA A 2 50.12 22.19 -25.47
CA ALA A 2 48.96 21.73 -24.74
C ALA A 2 49.35 20.97 -23.45
N ARG A 3 48.58 21.14 -22.38
CA ARG A 3 48.42 20.14 -21.33
C ARG A 3 46.92 19.96 -21.11
N GLY A 4 46.39 18.93 -21.75
CA GLY A 4 45.07 18.40 -21.47
C GLY A 4 45.14 17.27 -20.44
N GLY A 5 43.98 16.97 -19.88
CA GLY A 5 43.59 15.63 -19.47
C GLY A 5 43.76 15.29 -17.99
N GLY A 6 42.61 15.06 -17.31
CA GLY A 6 42.58 14.18 -16.15
C GLY A 6 41.73 14.62 -14.96
N GLY A 7 40.53 15.18 -15.15
CA GLY A 7 39.55 15.31 -14.08
C GLY A 7 38.93 13.95 -13.75
N GLY A 8 39.59 13.16 -12.90
CA GLY A 8 39.04 11.94 -12.34
C GLY A 8 38.04 12.27 -11.23
N SER A 9 36.76 11.96 -11.47
CA SER A 9 35.73 11.84 -10.44
C SER A 9 36.10 10.68 -9.51
N GLY A 10 36.73 10.99 -8.38
CA GLY A 10 36.87 10.07 -7.26
C GLY A 10 35.57 10.04 -6.47
N GLY A 11 34.54 9.37 -7.00
CA GLY A 11 33.36 9.01 -6.24
C GLY A 11 33.76 8.05 -5.12
N ASP A 12 33.38 8.38 -3.88
CA ASP A 12 33.66 7.57 -2.69
C ASP A 12 33.12 6.15 -2.89
N ALA A 13 34.03 5.21 -3.19
CA ALA A 13 33.73 3.86 -3.65
C ALA A 13 33.18 3.02 -2.48
N GLY A 14 31.94 3.27 -2.08
CA GLY A 14 31.32 2.62 -0.92
C GLY A 14 30.00 3.26 -0.47
N LYS A 15 29.81 4.57 -0.73
CA LYS A 15 28.66 5.36 -0.27
C LYS A 15 27.31 4.63 -0.33
N TYR A 16 26.94 4.09 -1.49
CA TYR A 16 25.63 3.44 -1.66
C TYR A 16 25.56 2.04 -1.03
N LYS A 17 26.70 1.34 -0.90
CA LYS A 17 26.77 0.04 -0.23
C LYS A 17 26.55 0.19 1.27
N ASP A 18 27.02 1.30 1.85
CA ASP A 18 26.96 1.60 3.28
C ASP A 18 25.59 2.13 3.75
N ALA A 19 24.67 2.41 2.81
CA ALA A 19 23.28 2.72 3.14
C ALA A 19 22.66 1.65 4.05
N GLN A 20 21.98 2.05 5.11
CA GLN A 20 21.52 1.11 6.14
C GLN A 20 20.41 0.18 5.64
N ASP A 21 19.46 0.73 4.88
CA ASP A 21 18.26 0.09 4.36
C ASP A 21 17.90 0.64 2.97
N ALA A 22 16.71 0.29 2.45
CA ALA A 22 16.30 0.70 1.10
C ALA A 22 15.91 2.17 1.06
N LYS A 23 15.19 2.70 2.07
CA LYS A 23 14.85 4.12 2.11
C LYS A 23 16.08 5.02 2.16
N HIS A 24 17.09 4.67 2.97
CA HIS A 24 18.35 5.41 3.02
C HIS A 24 19.08 5.35 1.68
N LEU A 25 19.17 4.16 1.06
CA LEU A 25 19.77 4.00 -0.27
C LEU A 25 19.08 4.88 -1.33
N LEU A 26 17.76 4.84 -1.37
CA LEU A 26 16.99 5.59 -2.36
C LEU A 26 17.17 7.10 -2.16
N ASP A 27 17.11 7.58 -0.91
CA ASP A 27 17.22 9.01 -0.63
C ASP A 27 18.60 9.58 -0.99
N ILE A 28 19.70 8.87 -0.68
CA ILE A 28 21.05 9.36 -1.01
C ILE A 28 21.32 9.35 -2.52
N ILE A 29 20.76 8.40 -3.28
CA ILE A 29 20.82 8.44 -4.75
C ILE A 29 19.98 9.62 -5.27
N GLY A 30 18.79 9.83 -4.70
CA GLY A 30 17.93 10.97 -5.03
C GLY A 30 18.64 12.30 -4.81
N LYS A 31 19.39 12.41 -3.70
CA LYS A 31 20.23 13.57 -3.39
C LYS A 31 21.28 13.81 -4.47
N ASP A 32 21.99 12.78 -4.90
CA ASP A 32 23.03 12.94 -5.92
C ASP A 32 22.45 13.32 -7.29
N VAL A 33 21.31 12.72 -7.66
CA VAL A 33 20.58 13.13 -8.87
C VAL A 33 20.17 14.60 -8.78
N HIS A 34 19.65 15.03 -7.62
CA HIS A 34 19.30 16.43 -7.40
C HIS A 34 20.52 17.34 -7.50
N ASP A 35 21.53 17.14 -6.65
CA ASP A 35 22.66 18.05 -6.49
C ASP A 35 23.57 18.07 -7.73
N GLU A 36 23.77 16.92 -8.38
CA GLU A 36 24.70 16.82 -9.50
C GLU A 36 24.06 17.10 -10.85
N THR A 37 22.75 16.95 -10.98
CA THR A 37 22.02 17.11 -12.26
C THR A 37 20.96 18.19 -12.20
N VAL A 38 19.93 18.01 -11.37
CA VAL A 38 18.76 18.91 -11.36
C VAL A 38 19.17 20.32 -10.97
N LYS A 39 19.85 20.47 -9.84
CA LYS A 39 20.26 21.74 -9.25
C LYS A 39 21.08 22.59 -10.22
N LYS A 40 22.07 21.98 -10.89
CA LYS A 40 22.94 22.67 -11.86
C LYS A 40 22.18 23.29 -13.03
N VAL A 41 21.03 22.70 -13.38
CA VAL A 41 20.19 23.15 -14.47
C VAL A 41 19.09 24.09 -13.96
N ALA A 42 18.30 23.66 -12.99
CA ALA A 42 17.10 24.35 -12.51
C ALA A 42 17.40 25.63 -11.70
N ASP A 43 18.51 25.69 -10.96
CA ASP A 43 18.83 26.87 -10.11
C ASP A 43 19.01 28.15 -10.92
N GLN A 44 19.39 28.06 -12.20
CA GLN A 44 19.49 29.21 -13.11
C GLN A 44 18.15 29.91 -13.37
N TYR A 45 17.04 29.23 -13.09
CA TYR A 45 15.67 29.68 -13.33
C TYR A 45 14.87 29.81 -12.04
N ARG A 46 15.42 29.36 -10.91
CA ARG A 46 14.76 29.32 -9.61
C ARG A 46 14.14 30.64 -9.19
N GLU A 47 14.91 31.73 -9.18
CA GLU A 47 14.41 33.06 -8.81
C GLU A 47 13.29 33.58 -9.72
N LYS A 48 13.18 33.05 -10.94
CA LYS A 48 12.15 33.46 -11.92
C LYS A 48 10.86 32.67 -11.79
N LEU A 49 10.91 31.50 -11.16
CA LEU A 49 9.77 30.57 -10.98
C LEU A 49 9.36 30.42 -9.52
N LYS A 50 10.14 30.98 -8.58
CA LYS A 50 9.80 30.99 -7.15
C LYS A 50 8.54 31.82 -6.96
N GLY A 51 7.49 31.18 -6.48
CA GLY A 51 6.24 31.83 -6.11
C GLY A 51 6.39 32.60 -4.80
N ASP A 52 5.59 33.65 -4.67
CA ASP A 52 5.53 34.53 -3.52
C ASP A 52 4.09 34.53 -3.00
N LEU A 53 3.86 33.84 -1.87
CA LEU A 53 2.52 33.69 -1.30
C LEU A 53 1.87 35.06 -0.99
N LYS A 54 2.65 36.11 -0.68
CA LYS A 54 2.10 37.46 -0.45
C LYS A 54 1.53 38.12 -1.70
N LYS A 55 1.93 37.65 -2.88
CA LYS A 55 1.43 38.15 -4.18
C LYS A 55 0.28 37.32 -4.72
N ALA A 56 -0.02 36.17 -4.13
CA ALA A 56 -1.18 35.39 -4.48
C ALA A 56 -2.45 36.16 -4.09
N THR A 57 -3.27 36.49 -5.09
CA THR A 57 -4.54 37.21 -4.91
C THR A 57 -5.70 36.36 -5.38
N PHE A 58 -6.71 36.20 -4.54
CA PHE A 58 -7.89 35.38 -4.81
C PHE A 58 -9.16 36.22 -4.73
N ASP A 59 -10.09 36.02 -5.68
CA ASP A 59 -11.35 36.77 -5.76
C ASP A 59 -12.19 36.73 -4.47
N ARG A 60 -12.06 35.65 -3.69
CA ARG A 60 -12.84 35.40 -2.46
C ARG A 60 -12.17 35.88 -1.18
N SER A 61 -10.92 36.33 -1.24
CA SER A 61 -10.20 36.87 -0.09
C SER A 61 -10.88 38.17 0.38
N GLN A 62 -11.54 38.15 1.55
CA GLN A 62 -12.14 39.35 2.12
C GLN A 62 -11.07 40.38 2.52
N SER A 63 -11.45 41.65 2.67
CA SER A 63 -10.58 42.69 3.22
C SER A 63 -10.06 42.25 4.61
N GLY A 64 -8.76 41.95 4.71
CA GLY A 64 -8.11 41.46 5.92
C GLY A 64 -7.67 39.98 5.91
N GLN A 65 -8.08 39.18 4.93
CA GLN A 65 -7.64 37.78 4.74
C GLN A 65 -6.55 37.66 3.66
N GLN A 66 -5.65 38.64 3.59
CA GLN A 66 -4.57 38.61 2.62
C GLN A 66 -3.72 37.35 2.80
N THR A 67 -3.26 36.78 1.68
CA THR A 67 -2.41 35.61 1.72
C THR A 67 -1.09 35.96 2.39
N GLU A 68 -0.85 35.36 3.55
CA GLU A 68 0.39 35.54 4.30
C GLU A 68 1.54 34.76 3.63
N ASN A 69 2.77 35.18 3.88
CA ASN A 69 3.93 34.44 3.37
C ASN A 69 4.12 33.08 4.06
N ASP A 70 3.52 32.91 5.24
CA ASP A 70 3.56 31.68 6.01
C ASP A 70 2.53 30.69 5.45
N PRO A 71 2.95 29.59 4.81
CA PRO A 71 2.03 28.61 4.24
C PRO A 71 1.15 27.93 5.30
N CYS A 72 1.57 27.91 6.56
CA CYS A 72 0.77 27.34 7.66
C CYS A 72 -0.49 28.15 7.95
N LYS A 73 -0.56 29.41 7.50
CA LYS A 73 -1.74 30.27 7.68
C LYS A 73 -2.69 30.25 6.49
N LEU A 74 -2.41 29.44 5.47
CA LEU A 74 -3.31 29.31 4.33
C LEU A 74 -4.66 28.70 4.74
N LEU A 75 -5.75 29.29 4.24
CA LEU A 75 -7.12 28.86 4.48
C LEU A 75 -7.76 28.48 3.15
N TYR A 76 -8.16 27.22 2.98
CA TYR A 76 -8.71 26.73 1.71
C TYR A 76 -10.02 27.41 1.31
N GLN A 77 -10.75 28.01 2.25
CA GLN A 77 -11.97 28.76 1.98
C GLN A 77 -11.72 30.06 1.21
N TYR A 78 -10.48 30.59 1.28
CA TYR A 78 -10.15 31.94 0.81
C TYR A 78 -8.96 31.96 -0.15
N HIS A 79 -7.95 31.10 0.05
CA HIS A 79 -6.67 31.15 -0.68
C HIS A 79 -6.56 30.06 -1.75
N THR A 80 -7.58 29.95 -2.62
CA THR A 80 -7.66 28.90 -3.65
C THR A 80 -8.32 29.41 -4.94
N ASP A 81 -7.87 28.87 -6.08
CA ASP A 81 -8.40 29.14 -7.43
C ASP A 81 -9.63 28.28 -7.79
N VAL A 82 -10.31 27.75 -6.77
CA VAL A 82 -11.61 27.08 -6.89
C VAL A 82 -12.72 28.13 -6.70
N LYS A 83 -13.42 28.53 -7.78
CA LYS A 83 -14.45 29.60 -7.71
C LYS A 83 -15.70 29.23 -6.89
N ASN A 84 -16.04 27.95 -6.80
CA ASN A 84 -17.29 27.50 -6.17
C ASN A 84 -17.03 27.04 -4.73
N SER A 85 -17.68 27.69 -3.76
CA SER A 85 -17.62 27.30 -2.35
C SER A 85 -18.28 25.93 -2.11
N GLY A 86 -17.72 25.16 -1.17
CA GLY A 86 -18.27 23.88 -0.75
C GLY A 86 -17.21 22.78 -0.61
N GLU A 87 -17.56 21.54 -0.96
CA GLU A 87 -16.67 20.40 -0.77
C GLU A 87 -15.43 20.42 -1.69
N LYS A 88 -15.48 21.14 -2.82
CA LYS A 88 -14.44 21.11 -3.87
C LYS A 88 -13.16 21.85 -3.53
N GLU A 89 -13.23 22.83 -2.64
CA GLU A 89 -12.07 23.61 -2.16
C GLU A 89 -11.31 22.89 -1.05
N TYR A 90 -11.94 21.95 -0.34
CA TYR A 90 -11.27 21.20 0.73
C TYR A 90 -10.35 20.12 0.17
N PRO A 91 -9.02 20.16 0.40
CA PRO A 91 -8.09 19.24 -0.28
C PRO A 91 -8.31 17.75 0.00
N CYS A 92 -8.77 17.41 1.20
CA CYS A 92 -9.04 16.02 1.59
C CYS A 92 -10.48 15.56 1.31
N ALA A 93 -11.31 16.38 0.66
CA ALA A 93 -12.67 15.96 0.34
C ALA A 93 -12.69 14.71 -0.56
N LYS A 94 -13.68 13.84 -0.34
CA LYS A 94 -13.78 12.51 -0.98
C LYS A 94 -12.56 11.60 -0.77
N ARG A 95 -11.66 11.91 0.17
CA ARG A 95 -10.54 11.04 0.57
C ARG A 95 -10.89 10.31 1.87
N SER A 96 -10.20 9.20 2.13
CA SER A 96 -10.37 8.45 3.37
C SER A 96 -9.67 9.17 4.51
N ASP A 97 -10.31 9.28 5.67
CA ASP A 97 -9.69 9.77 6.90
C ASP A 97 -8.68 8.75 7.48
N VAL A 98 -8.73 7.50 7.01
CA VAL A 98 -7.76 6.47 7.38
C VAL A 98 -6.58 6.53 6.41
N ARG A 99 -5.36 6.69 6.96
CA ARG A 99 -4.11 6.72 6.17
C ARG A 99 -3.33 5.41 6.22
N PHE A 100 -3.44 4.67 7.31
CA PHE A 100 -2.62 3.48 7.61
C PHE A 100 -3.48 2.26 7.94
N SER A 101 -4.35 1.86 7.01
CA SER A 101 -5.29 0.76 7.24
C SER A 101 -4.59 -0.57 7.55
N TYR A 102 -5.20 -1.41 8.40
CA TYR A 102 -4.78 -2.81 8.62
C TYR A 102 -5.55 -3.81 7.75
N THR A 103 -6.62 -3.35 7.09
CA THR A 103 -7.51 -4.18 6.27
C THR A 103 -7.37 -3.88 4.78
N GLU A 104 -7.18 -2.61 4.43
CA GLU A 104 -7.00 -2.14 3.05
C GLU A 104 -5.53 -2.08 2.67
N GLY A 105 -5.23 -2.37 1.40
CA GLY A 105 -3.88 -2.50 0.87
C GLY A 105 -3.58 -1.58 -0.31
N ALA A 106 -2.46 -1.85 -0.97
CA ALA A 106 -2.04 -1.12 -2.15
C ALA A 106 -2.90 -1.46 -3.38
N GLN A 107 -2.95 -0.54 -4.35
CA GLN A 107 -3.61 -0.76 -5.63
C GLN A 107 -2.58 -1.14 -6.69
N CYS A 108 -2.57 -2.41 -7.11
CA CYS A 108 -1.59 -2.93 -8.06
C CYS A 108 -2.18 -3.21 -9.46
N HIS A 109 -3.46 -2.98 -9.71
CA HIS A 109 -4.05 -3.32 -10.99
C HIS A 109 -3.50 -2.41 -12.11
N SER A 110 -3.08 -2.98 -13.23
CA SER A 110 -2.65 -2.25 -14.45
C SER A 110 -3.67 -1.21 -14.97
N LYS A 111 -4.95 -1.39 -14.62
CA LYS A 111 -6.04 -0.47 -14.97
C LYS A 111 -6.03 0.81 -14.12
N LYS A 112 -5.26 0.82 -13.04
CA LYS A 112 -5.16 1.89 -12.05
C LYS A 112 -3.76 2.47 -11.93
N ILE A 113 -2.78 1.91 -12.64
CA ILE A 113 -1.37 2.30 -12.56
C ILE A 113 -0.78 2.36 -13.97
N LYS A 114 -0.29 3.53 -14.37
CA LYS A 114 0.39 3.77 -15.65
C LYS A 114 1.70 2.97 -15.69
N GLY A 115 2.02 2.39 -16.84
CA GLY A 115 3.24 1.61 -17.04
C GLY A 115 3.29 0.27 -16.27
N SER A 116 2.19 -0.12 -15.60
CA SER A 116 2.04 -1.46 -15.04
C SER A 116 1.49 -2.42 -16.09
N GLU A 117 2.19 -3.52 -16.29
CA GLU A 117 1.70 -4.65 -17.07
C GLU A 117 0.75 -5.50 -16.21
N ASN A 118 0.21 -6.56 -16.82
CA ASN A 118 -0.85 -7.43 -16.29
C ASN A 118 -0.60 -7.97 -14.86
N ASN A 119 -0.20 -9.22 -14.70
CA ASN A 119 0.05 -9.85 -13.39
C ASN A 119 1.54 -10.10 -13.13
N THR A 120 2.42 -9.85 -14.11
CA THR A 120 3.84 -10.25 -14.02
C THR A 120 4.81 -9.11 -13.69
N ALA A 121 4.46 -7.86 -14.00
CA ALA A 121 5.28 -6.70 -13.67
C ALA A 121 4.43 -5.44 -13.50
N GLY A 122 4.60 -4.73 -12.40
CA GLY A 122 4.01 -3.40 -12.22
C GLY A 122 4.24 -2.82 -10.83
N ALA A 123 3.86 -1.55 -10.68
CA ALA A 123 3.89 -0.84 -9.42
C ALA A 123 2.57 -0.98 -8.65
N CYS A 124 2.64 -0.80 -7.34
CA CYS A 124 1.51 -0.85 -6.42
C CYS A 124 1.38 0.49 -5.71
N ALA A 125 0.34 1.27 -6.00
CA ALA A 125 0.14 2.55 -5.31
C ALA A 125 -0.28 2.29 -3.85
N PRO A 126 0.49 2.76 -2.84
CA PRO A 126 0.21 2.51 -1.44
C PRO A 126 -1.07 3.20 -0.99
N TYR A 127 -1.72 2.68 0.05
CA TYR A 127 -3.04 3.16 0.50
C TYR A 127 -3.04 4.67 0.83
N ARG A 128 -1.96 5.18 1.41
CA ARG A 128 -1.73 6.62 1.61
C ARG A 128 -1.86 7.41 0.31
N ARG A 129 -1.13 7.01 -0.75
CA ARG A 129 -1.20 7.65 -2.07
C ARG A 129 -2.61 7.63 -2.64
N LEU A 130 -3.37 6.54 -2.48
CA LEU A 130 -4.73 6.43 -3.02
C LEU A 130 -5.69 7.50 -2.48
N HIS A 131 -5.38 8.01 -1.29
CA HIS A 131 -6.20 8.97 -0.57
C HIS A 131 -5.51 10.32 -0.39
N LEU A 132 -4.41 10.61 -1.11
CA LEU A 132 -3.69 11.89 -1.05
C LEU A 132 -4.66 13.09 -1.15
N CYS A 133 -4.46 14.11 -0.31
CA CYS A 133 -5.29 15.31 -0.29
C CYS A 133 -4.98 16.25 -1.46
N ASP A 134 -5.46 15.91 -2.65
CA ASP A 134 -5.26 16.64 -3.92
C ASP A 134 -6.59 17.09 -4.56
N TYR A 135 -7.69 17.07 -3.82
CA TYR A 135 -9.02 17.32 -4.39
C TYR A 135 -9.22 18.77 -4.82
N ASN A 136 -8.62 19.74 -4.13
CA ASN A 136 -8.67 21.15 -4.55
C ASN A 136 -8.00 21.34 -5.91
N LEU A 137 -6.82 20.73 -6.13
CA LEU A 137 -6.09 20.78 -7.41
C LEU A 137 -6.91 20.20 -8.57
N GLU A 138 -7.67 19.13 -8.31
CA GLU A 138 -8.58 18.53 -9.29
C GLU A 138 -9.76 19.48 -9.66
N ASN A 139 -10.03 20.48 -8.83
CA ASN A 139 -11.19 21.37 -8.96
C ASN A 139 -10.86 22.84 -9.25
N ILE A 140 -9.58 23.20 -9.39
CA ILE A 140 -9.18 24.52 -9.89
C ILE A 140 -9.90 24.81 -11.20
N ASN A 141 -10.51 25.98 -11.29
CA ASN A 141 -11.27 26.42 -12.45
C ASN A 141 -11.15 27.91 -12.75
N ASP A 142 -10.38 28.66 -11.95
CA ASP A 142 -10.05 30.06 -12.23
C ASP A 142 -8.80 30.22 -13.12
N TYR A 143 -8.87 29.72 -14.36
CA TYR A 143 -7.75 29.81 -15.30
C TYR A 143 -7.45 31.21 -15.82
N GLU A 144 -8.26 32.20 -15.46
CA GLU A 144 -8.05 33.60 -15.86
C GLU A 144 -7.14 34.31 -14.87
N ASN A 145 -7.30 34.02 -13.57
CA ASN A 145 -6.50 34.61 -12.49
C ASN A 145 -5.37 33.70 -11.97
N ILE A 146 -5.27 32.46 -12.45
CA ILE A 146 -4.17 31.55 -12.09
C ILE A 146 -2.81 32.15 -12.46
N THR A 147 -1.91 32.19 -11.49
CA THR A 147 -0.53 32.65 -11.65
C THR A 147 0.45 31.65 -11.03
N ASN A 148 1.74 31.93 -11.16
CA ASN A 148 2.79 31.20 -10.43
C ASN A 148 2.55 31.23 -8.90
N ASP A 149 2.10 32.36 -8.38
CA ASP A 149 1.93 32.62 -6.94
C ASP A 149 0.66 31.93 -6.40
N THR A 150 -0.45 32.00 -7.14
CA THR A 150 -1.71 31.34 -6.73
C THR A 150 -1.63 29.82 -6.85
N LEU A 151 -0.94 29.29 -7.88
CA LEU A 151 -0.63 27.85 -7.95
C LEU A 151 0.17 27.39 -6.74
N LEU A 152 1.17 28.16 -6.31
CA LEU A 152 1.97 27.81 -5.12
C LEU A 152 1.07 27.67 -3.87
N ALA A 153 0.15 28.61 -3.67
CA ALA A 153 -0.78 28.57 -2.55
C ALA A 153 -1.70 27.33 -2.61
N ASP A 154 -2.26 27.01 -3.78
CA ASP A 154 -3.12 25.82 -3.95
C ASP A 154 -2.37 24.49 -3.71
N VAL A 155 -1.11 24.41 -4.13
CA VAL A 155 -0.24 23.26 -3.84
C VAL A 155 0.12 23.20 -2.36
N CYS A 156 0.39 24.35 -1.72
CA CYS A 156 0.63 24.42 -0.28
C CYS A 156 -0.62 24.04 0.53
N LEU A 157 -1.83 24.36 0.08
CA LEU A 157 -3.06 23.89 0.71
C LEU A 157 -3.19 22.37 0.66
N ALA A 158 -2.93 21.76 -0.50
CA ALA A 158 -2.91 20.31 -0.64
C ALA A 158 -1.90 19.66 0.31
N ALA A 159 -0.68 20.21 0.35
CA ALA A 159 0.39 19.75 1.24
C ALA A 159 0.03 19.91 2.73
N LYS A 160 -0.45 21.08 3.14
CA LYS A 160 -0.85 21.37 4.53
C LYS A 160 -1.90 20.38 5.05
N HIS A 161 -2.95 20.17 4.26
CA HIS A 161 -4.04 19.28 4.67
C HIS A 161 -3.64 17.79 4.61
N GLU A 162 -2.79 17.40 3.67
CA GLU A 162 -2.15 16.07 3.65
C GLU A 162 -1.32 15.84 4.93
N GLY A 163 -0.51 16.84 5.31
CA GLY A 163 0.32 16.81 6.52
C GLY A 163 -0.51 16.69 7.79
N GLN A 164 -1.54 17.52 7.92
CA GLN A 164 -2.51 17.46 9.02
C GLN A 164 -3.19 16.09 9.13
N SER A 165 -3.63 15.53 8.00
CA SER A 165 -4.27 14.21 7.96
C SER A 165 -3.33 13.10 8.42
N ILE A 166 -2.07 13.12 7.96
CA ILE A 166 -1.05 12.15 8.37
C ILE A 166 -0.73 12.32 9.86
N ALA A 167 -0.45 13.53 10.33
CA ALA A 167 -0.09 13.79 11.72
C ALA A 167 -1.18 13.32 12.69
N GLY A 168 -2.46 13.56 12.38
CA GLY A 168 -3.60 13.13 13.19
C GLY A 168 -3.85 11.61 13.22
N GLN A 169 -3.19 10.83 12.36
CA GLN A 169 -3.35 9.39 12.27
C GLN A 169 -2.08 8.61 12.62
N HIS A 170 -0.89 9.16 12.37
CA HIS A 170 0.39 8.45 12.50
C HIS A 170 0.56 7.77 13.86
N GLY A 171 0.39 8.51 14.96
CA GLY A 171 0.52 7.97 16.32
C GLY A 171 -0.47 6.86 16.69
N LYS A 172 -1.57 6.68 15.95
CA LYS A 172 -2.54 5.60 16.16
C LYS A 172 -2.07 4.26 15.59
N TYR A 173 -1.21 4.30 14.57
CA TYR A 173 -0.80 3.13 13.79
C TYR A 173 0.69 2.83 13.86
N HIS A 174 1.51 3.81 14.27
CA HIS A 174 2.96 3.72 14.44
C HIS A 174 3.29 3.95 15.92
N THR A 175 2.88 3.01 16.76
CA THR A 175 3.05 3.08 18.22
C THR A 175 4.39 2.52 18.70
N ASP A 176 5.07 1.74 17.86
CA ASP A 176 6.41 1.22 18.14
C ASP A 176 7.48 2.08 17.46
N SER A 177 8.71 2.04 17.99
CA SER A 177 9.86 2.76 17.43
C SER A 177 10.39 2.13 16.15
N SER A 178 9.84 0.99 15.71
CA SER A 178 10.33 0.24 14.56
C SER A 178 9.68 0.63 13.24
N GLY A 179 8.47 1.21 13.27
CA GLY A 179 7.76 1.66 12.07
C GLY A 179 8.32 2.95 11.45
N SER A 180 7.81 3.31 10.27
CA SER A 180 8.17 4.56 9.59
C SER A 180 7.94 5.77 10.52
N THR A 181 8.93 6.65 10.62
CA THR A 181 8.79 7.92 11.34
C THR A 181 7.75 8.82 10.64
N ILE A 182 7.17 9.77 11.38
CA ILE A 182 6.27 10.77 10.80
C ILE A 182 6.94 11.50 9.61
N CYS A 183 8.22 11.85 9.74
CA CYS A 183 8.99 12.52 8.70
C CYS A 183 9.16 11.67 7.44
N THR A 184 9.37 10.35 7.59
CA THR A 184 9.44 9.41 6.46
C THR A 184 8.10 9.37 5.70
N VAL A 185 6.97 9.31 6.41
CA VAL A 185 5.66 9.28 5.74
C VAL A 185 5.37 10.60 5.02
N LEU A 186 5.71 11.74 5.64
CA LEU A 186 5.57 13.05 5.00
C LEU A 186 6.48 13.16 3.77
N ALA A 187 7.72 12.68 3.81
CA ALA A 187 8.61 12.61 2.66
C ALA A 187 8.01 11.84 1.47
N ARG A 188 7.30 10.74 1.73
CA ARG A 188 6.58 9.98 0.69
C ARG A 188 5.42 10.78 0.09
N SER A 189 4.64 11.47 0.92
CA SER A 189 3.56 12.35 0.44
C SER A 189 4.07 13.56 -0.33
N PHE A 190 5.15 14.18 0.13
CA PHE A 190 5.82 15.26 -0.58
C PHE A 190 6.27 14.85 -1.98
N ALA A 191 6.93 13.70 -2.09
CA ALA A 191 7.38 13.18 -3.38
C ALA A 191 6.21 12.83 -4.32
N ASP A 192 5.10 12.32 -3.79
CA ASP A 192 3.90 12.06 -4.60
C ASP A 192 3.18 13.33 -5.04
N ILE A 193 3.11 14.36 -4.19
CA ILE A 193 2.63 15.69 -4.59
C ILE A 193 3.55 16.22 -5.70
N GLY A 194 4.87 16.16 -5.53
CA GLY A 194 5.84 16.56 -6.55
C GLY A 194 5.64 15.83 -7.87
N ASP A 195 5.39 14.52 -7.85
CA ASP A 195 5.15 13.76 -9.08
C ASP A 195 3.81 14.10 -9.75
N ILE A 196 2.79 14.47 -8.98
CA ILE A 196 1.54 15.02 -9.53
C ILE A 196 1.85 16.34 -10.24
N ILE A 197 2.52 17.27 -9.55
CA ILE A 197 2.84 18.59 -10.12
C ILE A 197 3.76 18.49 -11.32
N ARG A 198 4.66 17.51 -11.38
CA ARG A 198 5.62 17.34 -12.49
C ARG A 198 5.12 16.46 -13.64
N GLY A 199 3.94 15.86 -13.52
CA GLY A 199 3.40 14.96 -14.56
C GLY A 199 4.10 13.60 -14.60
N LYS A 200 4.69 13.19 -13.47
CA LYS A 200 5.37 11.90 -13.25
C LYS A 200 4.47 10.84 -12.61
N ASP A 201 3.37 11.27 -12.00
CA ASP A 201 2.51 10.39 -11.22
C ASP A 201 1.87 9.26 -12.06
N LEU A 202 2.06 8.04 -11.58
CA LEU A 202 1.65 6.79 -12.19
C LEU A 202 0.21 6.40 -11.83
N TYR A 203 -0.41 7.02 -10.82
CA TYR A 203 -1.75 6.61 -10.39
C TYR A 203 -2.83 7.11 -11.37
N ILE A 204 -3.76 6.22 -11.74
CA ILE A 204 -4.87 6.53 -12.64
C ILE A 204 -6.14 6.70 -11.82
N ARG A 205 -6.53 7.96 -11.60
CA ARG A 205 -7.79 8.34 -10.94
C ARG A 205 -8.98 7.92 -11.82
N ASN A 206 -8.96 8.34 -13.08
CA ASN A 206 -9.99 8.04 -14.08
C ASN A 206 -9.36 7.68 -15.43
N LYS A 207 -9.86 6.62 -16.07
CA LYS A 207 -9.34 6.10 -17.33
C LYS A 207 -9.74 6.88 -18.57
N LYS A 208 -10.88 7.58 -18.52
CA LYS A 208 -11.41 8.31 -19.68
C LYS A 208 -10.76 9.68 -19.78
N LYS A 209 -10.64 10.38 -18.65
CA LYS A 209 -10.09 11.73 -18.55
C LYS A 209 -9.53 11.94 -17.14
N ASP A 210 -8.24 12.22 -17.03
CA ASP A 210 -7.62 12.56 -15.74
C ASP A 210 -7.75 14.07 -15.53
N LYS A 211 -8.84 14.46 -14.88
CA LYS A 211 -9.20 15.86 -14.69
C LYS A 211 -8.09 16.68 -14.03
N LEU A 212 -7.37 16.09 -13.07
CA LEU A 212 -6.28 16.76 -12.39
C LEU A 212 -5.11 17.05 -13.34
N GLU A 213 -4.67 16.06 -14.10
CA GLU A 213 -3.55 16.24 -15.04
C GLU A 213 -3.92 17.21 -16.17
N ASP A 214 -5.15 17.15 -16.68
CA ASP A 214 -5.63 18.11 -17.68
C ASP A 214 -5.68 19.54 -17.13
N ASN A 215 -6.14 19.71 -15.89
CA ASN A 215 -6.12 21.00 -15.20
C ASN A 215 -4.69 21.53 -15.07
N LEU A 216 -3.75 20.70 -14.61
CA LEU A 216 -2.34 21.10 -14.46
C LEU A 216 -1.74 21.52 -15.81
N LYS A 217 -2.05 20.84 -16.91
CA LYS A 217 -1.59 21.25 -18.25
C LYS A 217 -2.11 22.63 -18.66
N GLU A 218 -3.39 22.92 -18.42
CA GLU A 218 -3.94 24.25 -18.72
C GLU A 218 -3.36 25.34 -17.79
N ILE A 219 -3.11 25.02 -16.52
CA ILE A 219 -2.43 25.92 -15.59
C ILE A 219 -1.01 26.23 -16.06
N PHE A 220 -0.20 25.20 -16.35
CA PHE A 220 1.18 25.40 -16.78
C PHE A 220 1.29 26.06 -18.16
N LYS A 221 0.30 25.91 -19.03
CA LYS A 221 0.17 26.70 -20.27
C LYS A 221 -0.02 28.19 -20.02
N LYS A 222 -0.76 28.57 -18.96
CA LYS A 222 -0.91 29.97 -18.53
C LYS A 222 0.39 30.49 -17.95
N ILE A 223 0.97 29.76 -17.00
CA ILE A 223 2.27 30.11 -16.40
C ILE A 223 3.34 30.25 -17.48
N TYR A 224 3.43 29.33 -18.44
CA TYR A 224 4.34 29.42 -19.58
C TYR A 224 4.19 30.76 -20.29
N LYS A 225 2.95 31.14 -20.68
CA LYS A 225 2.70 32.42 -21.37
C LYS A 225 3.12 33.62 -20.52
N ASP A 226 2.88 33.60 -19.22
CA ASP A 226 3.20 34.73 -18.35
C ASP A 226 4.71 34.88 -18.19
N VAL A 227 5.41 33.78 -17.90
CA VAL A 227 6.85 33.80 -17.64
C VAL A 227 7.68 33.99 -18.92
N THR A 228 7.18 33.55 -20.08
CA THR A 228 7.84 33.77 -21.40
C THR A 228 7.41 35.07 -22.09
N ASN A 229 6.63 35.94 -21.43
CA ASN A 229 6.34 37.29 -21.91
C ASN A 229 6.71 38.40 -20.90
N GLY A 230 7.14 38.02 -19.69
CA GLY A 230 7.54 38.94 -18.62
C GLY A 230 8.95 39.52 -18.76
N LYS A 231 9.46 40.16 -17.70
CA LYS A 231 10.77 40.85 -17.69
C LYS A 231 11.98 39.95 -18.04
N ASN A 232 11.87 38.63 -17.87
CA ASN A 232 12.92 37.64 -18.12
C ASN A 232 12.63 36.74 -19.33
N TRP A 233 11.79 37.22 -20.26
CA TRP A 233 11.18 36.37 -21.28
C TRP A 233 12.19 35.67 -22.19
N GLN A 234 13.30 36.31 -22.60
CA GLN A 234 14.25 35.66 -23.51
C GLN A 234 14.82 34.37 -22.90
N THR A 235 15.38 34.44 -21.68
CA THR A 235 16.02 33.28 -21.05
C THR A 235 15.05 32.13 -20.79
N LEU A 236 13.80 32.42 -20.45
CA LEU A 236 12.78 31.38 -20.19
C LEU A 236 12.18 30.85 -21.49
N LYS A 237 12.01 31.70 -22.51
CA LYS A 237 11.57 31.29 -23.83
C LYS A 237 12.59 30.35 -24.47
N ASP A 238 13.88 30.68 -24.41
CA ASP A 238 14.94 29.83 -24.95
C ASP A 238 15.01 28.46 -24.24
N ARG A 239 14.68 28.40 -22.95
CA ARG A 239 14.62 27.13 -22.20
C ARG A 239 13.41 26.28 -22.58
N TYR A 240 12.25 26.91 -22.72
CA TYR A 240 10.96 26.22 -22.84
C TYR A 240 10.34 26.25 -24.24
N GLU A 241 11.04 26.76 -25.25
CA GLU A 241 10.52 26.90 -26.62
C GLU A 241 9.96 25.59 -27.21
N ASN A 242 10.55 24.46 -26.84
CA ASN A 242 10.17 23.12 -27.29
C ASN A 242 9.28 22.38 -26.27
N ASP A 243 8.91 23.02 -25.17
CA ASP A 243 8.14 22.45 -24.06
C ASP A 243 6.70 22.99 -24.02
N THR A 244 5.97 22.81 -25.13
CA THR A 244 4.70 23.52 -25.39
C THR A 244 3.44 22.66 -25.28
N THR A 245 3.59 21.35 -25.02
CA THR A 245 2.45 20.42 -24.92
C THR A 245 2.14 20.05 -23.47
N ASP A 246 3.11 19.45 -22.79
CA ASP A 246 2.94 18.96 -21.41
C ASP A 246 3.70 19.79 -20.37
N TYR A 247 4.55 20.72 -20.83
CA TYR A 247 5.33 21.66 -20.02
C TYR A 247 6.25 20.96 -19.00
N PHE A 248 6.83 19.81 -19.35
CA PHE A 248 7.56 18.98 -18.40
C PHE A 248 8.82 19.64 -17.83
N GLN A 249 9.57 20.38 -18.65
CA GLN A 249 10.75 21.11 -18.15
C GLN A 249 10.31 22.24 -17.22
N LEU A 250 9.32 23.04 -17.64
CA LEU A 250 8.78 24.12 -16.81
C LEU A 250 8.24 23.59 -15.47
N ARG A 251 7.56 22.43 -15.48
CA ARG A 251 7.01 21.80 -14.28
C ARG A 251 8.10 21.26 -13.34
N GLU A 252 9.19 20.69 -13.87
CA GLU A 252 10.35 20.28 -13.06
C GLU A 252 11.01 21.47 -12.36
N ASP A 253 11.25 22.55 -13.11
CA ASP A 253 11.91 23.74 -12.57
C ASP A 253 11.02 24.50 -11.59
N TRP A 254 9.71 24.54 -11.86
CA TRP A 254 8.72 25.08 -10.94
C TRP A 254 8.72 24.32 -9.61
N TRP A 255 8.72 22.98 -9.67
CA TRP A 255 8.81 22.17 -8.45
C TRP A 255 10.11 22.47 -7.71
N ASN A 256 11.26 22.43 -8.39
CA ASN A 256 12.56 22.74 -7.78
C ASN A 256 12.58 24.11 -7.10
N ALA A 257 11.97 25.13 -7.71
CA ALA A 257 11.94 26.48 -7.17
C ALA A 257 11.05 26.64 -5.92
N ASN A 258 10.04 25.79 -5.76
CA ASN A 258 8.96 25.94 -4.78
C ASN A 258 8.89 24.82 -3.73
N ARG A 259 9.66 23.74 -3.90
CA ARG A 259 9.62 22.53 -3.06
C ARG A 259 9.86 22.82 -1.57
N GLU A 260 10.65 23.84 -1.24
CA GLU A 260 10.88 24.29 0.14
C GLU A 260 9.59 24.80 0.81
N THR A 261 8.88 25.73 0.17
CA THR A 261 7.60 26.26 0.68
C THR A 261 6.54 25.16 0.78
N VAL A 262 6.52 24.21 -0.16
CA VAL A 262 5.62 23.06 -0.11
C VAL A 262 5.95 22.12 1.05
N TRP A 263 7.23 21.90 1.35
CA TRP A 263 7.66 21.12 2.52
C TRP A 263 7.29 21.82 3.83
N GLU A 264 7.43 23.15 3.89
CA GLU A 264 6.97 23.95 5.02
C GLU A 264 5.48 23.75 5.25
N ALA A 265 4.66 23.92 4.21
CA ALA A 265 3.22 23.69 4.27
C ALA A 265 2.87 22.29 4.79
N LEU A 266 3.54 21.26 4.26
CA LEU A 266 3.31 19.86 4.63
C LEU A 266 3.60 19.55 6.11
N THR A 267 4.50 20.30 6.73
CA THR A 267 5.00 20.02 8.08
C THR A 267 4.40 20.90 9.18
N CYS A 268 3.46 21.79 8.84
CA CYS A 268 2.86 22.76 9.77
C CYS A 268 2.28 22.13 11.06
N GLU A 269 1.63 20.97 10.95
CA GLU A 269 0.94 20.29 12.06
C GLU A 269 1.80 19.23 12.75
N VAL A 270 3.09 19.16 12.43
CA VAL A 270 4.01 18.20 13.04
C VAL A 270 4.52 18.79 14.35
N GLY A 271 4.13 18.20 15.49
CA GLY A 271 4.61 18.65 16.80
C GLY A 271 6.11 18.36 17.03
N SER A 272 6.53 17.11 16.81
CA SER A 272 7.94 16.69 16.86
C SER A 272 8.19 15.56 15.85
N GLY A 273 9.41 15.48 15.32
CA GLY A 273 9.77 14.47 14.34
C GLY A 273 11.22 14.59 13.91
N THR A 274 11.91 13.45 13.82
CA THR A 274 13.29 13.35 13.34
C THR A 274 13.33 12.64 12.00
N TYR A 275 14.02 13.22 11.01
CA TYR A 275 14.25 12.55 9.73
C TYR A 275 15.22 11.38 9.89
N PHE A 276 15.02 10.31 9.14
CA PHE A 276 15.61 9.00 9.45
C PHE A 276 17.12 8.90 9.21
N HIS A 277 17.74 9.88 8.53
CA HIS A 277 19.20 9.99 8.40
C HIS A 277 19.64 11.45 8.30
N ALA A 278 20.94 11.71 8.39
CA ALA A 278 21.49 13.06 8.40
C ALA A 278 21.54 13.65 6.99
N THR A 279 20.81 14.75 6.77
CA THR A 279 20.69 15.41 5.47
C THR A 279 20.84 16.93 5.54
N CYS A 280 20.70 17.51 6.72
CA CYS A 280 20.84 18.94 6.93
C CYS A 280 22.31 19.32 6.95
N SER A 281 22.72 20.30 6.16
CA SER A 281 24.08 20.85 6.24
C SER A 281 24.15 21.85 7.37
N ASP A 282 25.03 21.61 8.34
CA ASP A 282 25.37 22.63 9.34
C ASP A 282 26.48 23.56 8.79
N LEU A 283 26.68 24.72 9.42
CA LEU A 283 27.71 25.72 9.05
C LEU A 283 29.16 25.18 9.09
N ASN A 284 29.38 23.97 9.63
CA ASN A 284 30.69 23.36 9.85
C ASN A 284 30.95 22.10 8.97
N GLU A 285 30.27 21.97 7.83
CA GLU A 285 30.40 20.83 6.88
C GLU A 285 29.94 19.45 7.41
N SER A 286 29.53 19.35 8.68
CA SER A 286 28.88 18.15 9.23
C SER A 286 27.40 18.09 8.84
N LEU A 287 26.92 16.90 8.48
CA LEU A 287 25.49 16.67 8.28
C LEU A 287 24.79 16.38 9.62
N SER A 288 23.65 17.01 9.85
CA SER A 288 22.76 16.77 10.99
C SER A 288 21.40 16.22 10.55
N GLN A 289 20.66 15.63 11.49
CA GLN A 289 19.28 15.20 11.26
C GLN A 289 18.33 16.38 11.44
N ALA A 290 17.30 16.46 10.60
CA ALA A 290 16.17 17.37 10.81
C ALA A 290 15.35 16.89 12.02
N THR A 291 15.42 17.60 13.14
CA THR A 291 14.79 17.20 14.43
C THR A 291 13.59 18.07 14.84
N LYS A 292 13.45 19.25 14.24
CA LYS A 292 12.38 20.21 14.57
C LYS A 292 11.29 20.15 13.51
N GLN A 293 10.21 19.42 13.80
CA GLN A 293 9.06 19.28 12.89
C GLN A 293 9.45 18.74 11.50
N CYS A 294 10.43 17.84 11.43
CA CYS A 294 10.98 17.35 10.17
C CYS A 294 11.63 18.45 9.29
N ARG A 295 12.15 19.52 9.88
CA ARG A 295 12.85 20.62 9.19
C ARG A 295 14.30 20.73 9.66
N CYS A 296 15.15 21.27 8.80
CA CYS A 296 16.55 21.54 9.11
C CYS A 296 16.72 22.82 9.93
N GLY A 297 17.89 23.01 10.54
CA GLY A 297 18.17 24.16 11.40
C GLY A 297 17.23 24.29 12.59
N ASP A 298 17.14 25.50 13.17
CA ASP A 298 16.18 25.83 14.23
C ASP A 298 14.72 25.92 13.72
N GLY A 299 14.35 25.11 12.72
CA GLY A 299 13.10 25.18 11.97
C GLY A 299 13.20 25.94 10.63
N ASP A 300 14.43 26.18 10.15
CA ASP A 300 14.68 26.84 8.87
C ASP A 300 14.39 25.89 7.69
N VAL A 301 13.43 26.26 6.84
CA VAL A 301 12.96 25.44 5.71
C VAL A 301 13.73 25.70 4.42
N ASN A 302 14.79 26.51 4.45
CA ASN A 302 15.71 26.67 3.33
C ASN A 302 16.40 25.36 2.91
N ILE A 303 16.26 24.28 3.70
CA ILE A 303 16.73 22.93 3.36
C ILE A 303 15.60 21.94 3.59
N VAL A 304 15.14 21.31 2.51
CA VAL A 304 14.25 20.13 2.58
C VAL A 304 15.12 18.91 2.91
N PRO A 305 14.88 18.20 4.02
CA PRO A 305 15.75 17.12 4.47
C PRO A 305 15.60 15.82 3.66
N THR A 306 14.71 15.78 2.68
CA THR A 306 14.41 14.59 1.88
C THR A 306 14.65 14.85 0.40
N TYR A 307 15.02 13.79 -0.32
CA TYR A 307 15.22 13.79 -1.77
C TYR A 307 14.41 12.69 -2.47
N PHE A 308 13.47 12.07 -1.76
CA PHE A 308 12.44 11.19 -2.32
C PHE A 308 11.73 11.77 -3.56
N ASP A 309 11.54 13.08 -3.66
CA ASP A 309 10.98 13.69 -4.88
C ASP A 309 11.89 13.52 -6.11
N TYR A 310 13.13 13.10 -5.97
CA TYR A 310 14.03 12.73 -7.08
C TYR A 310 14.29 11.22 -7.19
N VAL A 311 13.59 10.41 -6.40
CA VAL A 311 13.56 8.94 -6.52
C VAL A 311 12.41 8.53 -7.45
N PRO A 312 12.58 7.60 -8.40
CA PRO A 312 11.48 7.08 -9.22
C PRO A 312 10.28 6.58 -8.40
N GLN A 313 9.06 7.01 -8.74
CA GLN A 313 7.85 6.74 -7.95
C GLN A 313 7.63 5.26 -7.62
N TYR A 314 7.87 4.39 -8.61
CA TYR A 314 7.75 2.94 -8.42
C TYR A 314 8.63 2.42 -7.27
N LEU A 315 9.89 2.87 -7.16
CA LEU A 315 10.80 2.41 -6.11
C LEU A 315 10.35 2.89 -4.73
N ARG A 316 9.85 4.14 -4.63
CA ARG A 316 9.27 4.66 -3.38
C ARG A 316 8.05 3.88 -2.94
N TRP A 317 7.18 3.53 -3.88
CA TRP A 317 6.00 2.73 -3.60
C TRP A 317 6.35 1.29 -3.22
N PHE A 318 7.40 0.70 -3.81
CA PHE A 318 7.85 -0.64 -3.44
C PHE A 318 8.47 -0.67 -2.04
N GLU A 319 9.25 0.36 -1.70
CA GLU A 319 9.78 0.57 -0.35
C GLU A 319 8.65 0.78 0.67
N GLU A 320 7.69 1.68 0.41
CA GLU A 320 6.53 1.89 1.29
C GLU A 320 5.66 0.64 1.44
N TRP A 321 5.46 -0.12 0.35
CA TRP A 321 4.74 -1.38 0.38
C TRP A 321 5.43 -2.41 1.30
N ALA A 322 6.77 -2.49 1.26
CA ALA A 322 7.53 -3.42 2.09
C ALA A 322 7.39 -3.09 3.58
N GLU A 323 7.56 -1.82 3.97
CA GLU A 323 7.35 -1.40 5.36
C GLU A 323 5.90 -1.63 5.83
N ASP A 324 4.91 -1.33 4.97
CA ASP A 324 3.50 -1.53 5.30
C ASP A 324 3.14 -3.02 5.43
N PHE A 325 3.71 -3.88 4.57
CA PHE A 325 3.61 -5.33 4.66
C PHE A 325 4.18 -5.84 5.99
N CYS A 326 5.40 -5.42 6.35
CA CYS A 326 6.06 -5.83 7.59
C CYS A 326 5.25 -5.42 8.83
N ARG A 327 4.76 -4.17 8.87
CA ARG A 327 3.87 -3.65 9.93
C ARG A 327 2.60 -4.48 10.08
N LYS A 328 1.92 -4.75 8.96
CA LYS A 328 0.67 -5.55 8.94
C LYS A 328 0.92 -7.00 9.31
N ARG A 329 2.00 -7.61 8.81
CA ARG A 329 2.38 -9.00 9.11
C ARG A 329 2.66 -9.15 10.60
N LYS A 330 3.45 -8.25 11.19
CA LYS A 330 3.73 -8.21 12.62
C LYS A 330 2.45 -8.18 13.43
N LYS A 331 1.56 -7.21 13.16
CA LYS A 331 0.27 -7.09 13.86
C LYS A 331 -0.60 -8.33 13.73
N LYS A 332 -0.66 -8.93 12.53
CA LYS A 332 -1.47 -10.13 12.27
C LYS A 332 -0.90 -11.36 12.98
N ILE A 333 0.42 -11.51 13.04
CA ILE A 333 1.08 -12.60 13.76
C ILE A 333 0.92 -12.44 15.27
N GLU A 334 1.13 -11.25 15.83
CA GLU A 334 0.86 -10.99 17.25
C GLU A 334 -0.60 -11.30 17.61
N ASN A 335 -1.54 -10.91 16.75
CA ASN A 335 -2.94 -11.25 16.92
C ASN A 335 -3.18 -12.77 16.85
N ALA A 336 -2.50 -13.49 15.95
CA ALA A 336 -2.55 -14.95 15.91
C ALA A 336 -1.97 -15.57 17.19
N ILE A 337 -0.82 -15.10 17.69
CA ILE A 337 -0.23 -15.59 18.94
C ILE A 337 -1.21 -15.39 20.09
N LYS A 338 -1.75 -14.18 20.29
CA LYS A 338 -2.71 -13.92 21.38
C LYS A 338 -3.92 -14.84 21.34
N ASN A 339 -4.49 -15.01 20.15
CA ASN A 339 -5.71 -15.82 19.99
C ASN A 339 -5.44 -17.33 19.98
N CYS A 340 -4.25 -17.79 19.61
CA CYS A 340 -3.91 -19.21 19.49
C CYS A 340 -3.09 -19.74 20.66
N ARG A 341 -2.43 -18.85 21.42
CA ARG A 341 -1.54 -19.18 22.54
C ARG A 341 -1.91 -18.48 23.86
N GLY A 342 -2.83 -17.52 23.84
CA GLY A 342 -3.22 -16.72 25.01
C GLY A 342 -2.49 -15.38 25.10
N GLU A 343 -2.90 -14.52 26.03
CA GLU A 343 -2.36 -13.15 26.15
C GLU A 343 -0.87 -13.13 26.48
N ASN A 344 -0.39 -14.15 27.21
CA ASN A 344 1.02 -14.31 27.56
C ASN A 344 1.79 -15.22 26.59
N GLY A 345 1.14 -15.71 25.52
CA GLY A 345 1.76 -16.60 24.54
C GLY A 345 1.96 -18.04 25.02
N ASN A 346 1.45 -18.44 26.18
CA ASN A 346 1.63 -19.79 26.74
C ASN A 346 0.40 -20.33 27.51
N ASP A 347 -0.75 -19.67 27.45
CA ASP A 347 -1.93 -20.04 28.21
C ASP A 347 -2.67 -21.27 27.62
N ARG A 348 -2.47 -21.55 26.33
CA ARG A 348 -3.11 -22.67 25.60
C ARG A 348 -2.36 -23.01 24.32
N TYR A 349 -2.66 -24.15 23.71
CA TYR A 349 -2.22 -24.45 22.35
C TYR A 349 -3.41 -24.73 21.44
N CYS A 350 -3.85 -23.72 20.69
CA CYS A 350 -4.93 -23.87 19.71
C CYS A 350 -4.42 -24.00 18.28
N ASP A 351 -5.25 -24.59 17.42
CA ASP A 351 -5.08 -24.55 15.96
C ASP A 351 -6.12 -23.67 15.24
N LEU A 352 -5.89 -23.47 13.93
CA LEU A 352 -6.78 -22.69 13.06
C LEU A 352 -8.17 -23.32 12.87
N ASN A 353 -8.34 -24.59 13.24
CA ASN A 353 -9.58 -25.35 13.09
C ASN A 353 -10.42 -25.34 14.37
N GLY A 354 -9.92 -24.70 15.44
CA GLY A 354 -10.61 -24.51 16.71
C GLY A 354 -10.43 -25.66 17.69
N TYR A 355 -9.32 -26.38 17.59
CA TYR A 355 -8.97 -27.48 18.48
C TYR A 355 -7.92 -27.08 19.52
N ASP A 356 -8.04 -27.62 20.72
CA ASP A 356 -6.98 -27.65 21.73
C ASP A 356 -6.01 -28.79 21.41
N CYS A 357 -4.79 -28.45 20.97
CA CYS A 357 -3.78 -29.39 20.53
C CYS A 357 -3.14 -30.18 21.67
N GLU A 358 -3.29 -29.75 22.93
CA GLU A 358 -2.81 -30.54 24.08
C GLU A 358 -3.63 -31.81 24.24
N LYS A 359 -4.89 -31.79 23.79
CA LYS A 359 -5.85 -32.91 23.89
C LYS A 359 -6.21 -33.53 22.55
N THR A 360 -5.92 -32.83 21.45
CA THR A 360 -6.24 -33.27 20.09
C THR A 360 -5.08 -34.08 19.52
N ALA A 361 -5.37 -35.33 19.17
CA ALA A 361 -4.51 -36.24 18.42
C ALA A 361 -5.36 -36.90 17.34
N LYS A 362 -5.35 -36.30 16.14
CA LYS A 362 -6.20 -36.70 15.01
C LYS A 362 -5.93 -38.13 14.55
N GLY A 363 -4.68 -38.58 14.57
CA GLY A 363 -4.31 -39.95 14.24
C GLY A 363 -4.86 -40.99 15.23
N GLU A 364 -5.25 -40.56 16.44
CA GLU A 364 -5.91 -41.40 17.45
C GLU A 364 -7.43 -41.14 17.51
N ASN A 365 -8.00 -40.43 16.52
CA ASN A 365 -9.40 -39.98 16.50
C ASN A 365 -9.84 -39.06 17.66
N LYS A 366 -8.89 -38.53 18.43
CA LYS A 366 -9.13 -37.60 19.54
C LYS A 366 -9.22 -36.18 19.02
N LEU A 367 -10.43 -35.63 19.03
CA LEU A 367 -10.71 -34.24 18.65
C LEU A 367 -11.26 -33.52 19.86
N PHE A 368 -10.61 -32.42 20.26
CA PHE A 368 -11.02 -31.64 21.42
C PHE A 368 -11.34 -30.20 20.99
N PRO A 369 -12.53 -29.95 20.43
CA PRO A 369 -12.96 -28.61 20.09
C PRO A 369 -13.04 -27.78 21.37
N ASP A 370 -12.54 -26.56 21.31
CA ASP A 370 -12.50 -25.68 22.47
C ASP A 370 -13.05 -24.30 22.10
N SER A 371 -13.92 -23.79 22.97
CA SER A 371 -14.63 -22.54 22.74
C SER A 371 -13.71 -21.32 22.76
N GLU A 372 -12.54 -21.44 23.39
CA GLU A 372 -11.50 -20.44 23.41
C GLU A 372 -10.60 -20.55 22.17
N CYS A 373 -10.36 -21.76 21.66
CA CYS A 373 -9.66 -22.01 20.40
C CYS A 373 -10.42 -21.56 19.14
N LYS A 374 -11.74 -21.33 19.20
CA LYS A 374 -12.47 -20.69 18.08
C LYS A 374 -11.91 -19.31 17.73
N LYS A 375 -11.35 -18.58 18.71
CA LYS A 375 -10.72 -17.27 18.50
C LYS A 375 -9.49 -17.39 17.60
N CYS A 376 -8.74 -18.48 17.71
CA CYS A 376 -7.61 -18.79 16.84
C CYS A 376 -8.05 -18.93 15.38
N SER A 377 -9.15 -19.66 15.13
CA SER A 377 -9.73 -19.79 13.79
C SER A 377 -10.09 -18.44 13.16
N VAL A 378 -10.75 -17.56 13.92
CA VAL A 378 -11.12 -16.21 13.46
C VAL A 378 -9.90 -15.34 13.14
N ALA A 379 -8.81 -15.48 13.90
CA ALA A 379 -7.57 -14.76 13.63
C ALA A 379 -6.80 -15.32 12.41
N CYS A 380 -6.80 -16.64 12.22
CA CYS A 380 -5.98 -17.33 11.23
C CYS A 380 -6.63 -17.44 9.85
N ASN A 381 -7.94 -17.66 9.75
CA ASN A 381 -8.62 -17.85 8.45
C ASN A 381 -8.47 -16.65 7.50
N PRO A 382 -8.53 -15.38 7.97
CA PRO A 382 -8.27 -14.21 7.11
C PRO A 382 -6.80 -14.01 6.77
N PHE A 383 -5.86 -14.59 7.53
CA PHE A 383 -4.43 -14.40 7.33
C PHE A 383 -3.94 -15.04 6.04
N VAL A 384 -4.39 -16.26 5.73
CA VAL A 384 -3.92 -17.03 4.56
C VAL A 384 -4.27 -16.33 3.24
N PRO A 385 -5.52 -15.91 2.96
CA PRO A 385 -5.82 -15.18 1.73
C PRO A 385 -5.10 -13.82 1.64
N TRP A 386 -4.87 -13.17 2.79
CA TRP A 386 -4.14 -11.91 2.84
C TRP A 386 -2.67 -12.10 2.45
N ILE A 387 -1.97 -13.09 3.03
CA ILE A 387 -0.56 -13.34 2.74
C ILE A 387 -0.35 -13.78 1.28
N ASP A 388 -1.26 -14.61 0.74
CA ASP A 388 -1.26 -15.01 -0.67
C ASP A 388 -1.40 -13.80 -1.62
N ASN A 389 -2.19 -12.80 -1.24
CA ASN A 389 -2.33 -11.58 -2.02
C ASN A 389 -1.06 -10.73 -1.92
N GLN A 390 -0.48 -10.58 -0.73
CA GLN A 390 0.78 -9.87 -0.55
C GLN A 390 1.92 -10.50 -1.35
N GLN A 391 1.98 -11.83 -1.45
CA GLN A 391 2.96 -12.51 -2.30
C GLN A 391 2.79 -12.13 -3.77
N LYS A 392 1.56 -12.05 -4.29
CA LYS A 392 1.30 -11.63 -5.68
C LYS A 392 1.72 -10.18 -5.93
N GLU A 393 1.47 -9.29 -4.98
CA GLU A 393 1.90 -7.89 -5.04
C GLU A 393 3.43 -7.78 -5.03
N PHE A 394 4.10 -8.56 -4.18
CA PHE A 394 5.56 -8.68 -4.12
C PHE A 394 6.15 -9.14 -5.46
N GLU A 395 5.71 -10.28 -5.98
CA GLU A 395 6.23 -10.84 -7.24
C GLU A 395 6.05 -9.86 -8.41
N LYS A 396 4.91 -9.17 -8.44
CA LYS A 396 4.64 -8.15 -9.45
C LYS A 396 5.60 -6.96 -9.36
N GLN A 397 5.91 -6.51 -8.16
CA GLN A 397 6.87 -5.42 -7.94
C GLN A 397 8.30 -5.88 -8.21
N LYS A 398 8.69 -7.09 -7.79
CA LYS A 398 9.97 -7.71 -8.13
C LYS A 398 10.17 -7.78 -9.65
N GLY A 399 9.17 -8.22 -10.39
CA GLY A 399 9.20 -8.24 -11.86
C GLY A 399 9.31 -6.85 -12.50
N LYS A 400 8.73 -5.82 -11.87
CA LYS A 400 8.89 -4.42 -12.31
C LYS A 400 10.32 -3.92 -12.10
N TYR A 401 10.95 -4.26 -10.99
CA TYR A 401 12.35 -3.90 -10.71
C TYR A 401 13.28 -4.37 -11.82
N THR A 402 13.20 -5.66 -12.14
CA THR A 402 14.00 -6.30 -13.19
C THR A 402 13.80 -5.66 -14.56
N LYS A 403 12.61 -5.11 -14.83
CA LYS A 403 12.36 -4.38 -16.08
C LYS A 403 12.96 -2.98 -16.06
N GLU A 404 12.72 -2.21 -15.01
CA GLU A 404 13.20 -0.82 -14.95
C GLU A 404 14.74 -0.75 -14.91
N ILE A 405 15.43 -1.71 -14.27
CA ILE A 405 16.89 -1.74 -14.19
C ILE A 405 17.57 -2.06 -15.54
N ASN A 406 16.88 -2.77 -16.42
CA ASN A 406 17.38 -3.17 -17.75
C ASN A 406 16.88 -2.27 -18.88
N LYS A 407 15.92 -1.39 -18.58
CA LYS A 407 15.30 -0.50 -19.55
C LYS A 407 16.20 0.70 -19.86
N THR A 408 16.13 1.17 -21.11
CA THR A 408 16.65 2.50 -21.47
C THR A 408 15.61 3.56 -21.12
N HIS A 409 16.04 4.58 -20.37
CA HIS A 409 15.17 5.64 -19.89
C HIS A 409 15.34 6.89 -20.74
N ASP A 410 14.32 7.20 -21.54
CA ASP A 410 14.20 8.47 -22.26
C ASP A 410 13.66 9.56 -21.34
N THR A 411 13.65 10.82 -21.79
CA THR A 411 13.14 11.96 -21.01
C THR A 411 11.61 11.97 -20.88
N THR A 412 10.92 11.17 -21.68
CA THR A 412 9.47 10.95 -21.58
C THR A 412 9.13 9.47 -21.69
N LEU A 413 7.98 9.07 -21.16
CA LEU A 413 7.47 7.72 -21.24
C LEU A 413 6.05 7.72 -21.83
N ARG A 414 5.86 7.02 -22.95
CA ARG A 414 4.54 6.83 -23.56
C ARG A 414 3.83 5.62 -22.95
N VAL A 415 2.67 5.85 -22.33
CA VAL A 415 1.79 4.81 -21.80
C VAL A 415 0.44 4.92 -22.49
N GLY A 416 0.27 4.12 -23.55
CA GLY A 416 -0.92 4.21 -24.41
C GLY A 416 -1.01 5.57 -25.09
N ALA A 417 -2.08 6.32 -24.83
CA ALA A 417 -2.30 7.67 -25.34
C ALA A 417 -1.73 8.78 -24.45
N THR A 418 -1.19 8.43 -23.27
CA THR A 418 -0.66 9.40 -22.30
C THR A 418 0.85 9.45 -22.37
N THR A 419 1.41 10.66 -22.38
CA THR A 419 2.85 10.91 -22.17
C THR A 419 3.09 11.26 -20.71
N ILE A 420 4.11 10.68 -20.11
CA ILE A 420 4.52 10.90 -18.72
C ILE A 420 5.91 11.51 -18.74
N ASN A 421 6.15 12.47 -17.85
CA ASN A 421 7.48 13.01 -17.63
C ASN A 421 8.42 11.93 -17.10
N ASN A 422 9.62 11.81 -17.66
CA ASN A 422 10.63 10.86 -17.22
C ASN A 422 12.01 11.52 -17.07
N LEU A 423 12.07 12.86 -16.94
CA LEU A 423 13.29 13.62 -16.69
C LEU A 423 13.98 13.14 -15.41
N TYR A 424 15.31 13.05 -15.47
CA TYR A 424 16.22 12.65 -14.38
C TYR A 424 16.16 11.18 -13.93
N ILE A 425 15.20 10.40 -14.45
CA ILE A 425 15.02 8.98 -14.07
C ILE A 425 16.18 8.12 -14.58
N LYS A 426 16.76 8.47 -15.73
CA LYS A 426 17.91 7.77 -16.31
C LYS A 426 19.14 7.85 -15.40
N GLU A 427 19.40 9.03 -14.85
CA GLU A 427 20.51 9.32 -13.95
C GLU A 427 20.38 8.49 -12.68
N PHE A 428 19.17 8.41 -12.12
CA PHE A 428 18.88 7.58 -10.95
C PHE A 428 19.17 6.09 -11.20
N TYR A 429 18.61 5.52 -12.26
CA TYR A 429 18.80 4.10 -12.56
C TYR A 429 20.23 3.76 -12.99
N LYS A 430 20.96 4.72 -13.57
CA LYS A 430 22.39 4.55 -13.86
C LYS A 430 23.16 4.30 -12.56
N ILE A 431 22.97 5.15 -11.54
CA ILE A 431 23.61 5.00 -10.23
C ILE A 431 23.16 3.70 -9.56
N LEU A 432 21.85 3.46 -9.48
CA LEU A 432 21.30 2.27 -8.82
C LEU A 432 21.85 0.96 -9.41
N LYS A 433 22.00 0.90 -10.74
CA LYS A 433 22.43 -0.30 -11.46
C LYS A 433 23.85 -0.73 -11.14
N GLU A 434 24.73 0.18 -10.76
CA GLU A 434 26.15 -0.12 -10.48
C GLU A 434 26.29 -1.16 -9.36
N ASP A 435 25.57 -0.97 -8.26
CA ASP A 435 25.64 -1.88 -7.11
C ASP A 435 24.41 -2.78 -6.95
N TYR A 436 23.25 -2.32 -7.41
CA TYR A 436 21.94 -2.96 -7.23
C TYR A 436 21.31 -3.38 -8.57
N GLY A 437 22.12 -3.67 -9.59
CA GLY A 437 21.62 -4.23 -10.86
C GLY A 437 20.87 -5.57 -10.69
N ASP A 438 21.20 -6.33 -9.64
CA ASP A 438 20.51 -7.54 -9.22
C ASP A 438 19.44 -7.22 -8.16
N VAL A 439 18.20 -7.61 -8.45
CA VAL A 439 17.05 -7.37 -7.56
C VAL A 439 17.26 -7.95 -6.18
N GLU A 440 17.95 -9.09 -6.05
CA GLU A 440 18.19 -9.73 -4.75
C GLU A 440 19.00 -8.84 -3.80
N LYS A 441 19.95 -8.05 -4.33
CA LYS A 441 20.70 -7.08 -3.52
C LYS A 441 19.81 -5.95 -2.99
N PHE A 442 18.84 -5.50 -3.80
CA PHE A 442 17.87 -4.50 -3.37
C PHE A 442 16.86 -5.08 -2.35
N LEU A 443 16.40 -6.32 -2.55
CA LEU A 443 15.53 -7.02 -1.60
C LEU A 443 16.21 -7.22 -0.23
N LYS A 444 17.53 -7.44 -0.20
CA LYS A 444 18.31 -7.43 1.06
C LYS A 444 18.23 -6.08 1.78
N LYS A 445 18.22 -4.95 1.07
CA LYS A 445 18.06 -3.62 1.68
C LYS A 445 16.63 -3.40 2.17
N LEU A 446 15.62 -3.85 1.42
CA LEU A 446 14.22 -3.81 1.88
C LEU A 446 14.00 -4.64 3.16
N SER A 447 14.73 -5.75 3.31
CA SER A 447 14.64 -6.59 4.52
C SER A 447 15.33 -5.95 5.74
N LYS A 448 16.17 -4.93 5.53
CA LYS A 448 16.85 -4.17 6.59
C LYS A 448 16.04 -2.99 7.11
N GLU A 449 14.86 -2.73 6.54
CA GLU A 449 13.93 -1.75 7.11
C GLU A 449 13.58 -2.13 8.56
N GLY A 450 13.61 -1.17 9.48
CA GLY A 450 13.52 -1.44 10.93
C GLY A 450 12.28 -2.26 11.33
N ILE A 451 11.13 -1.98 10.71
CA ILE A 451 9.89 -2.73 10.97
C ILE A 451 9.95 -4.17 10.42
N CYS A 452 10.72 -4.40 9.35
CA CYS A 452 10.92 -5.73 8.78
C CYS A 452 11.88 -6.59 9.58
N GLN A 453 12.86 -5.98 10.25
CA GLN A 453 13.77 -6.64 11.18
C GLN A 453 13.12 -6.93 12.54
N SER A 454 12.07 -6.19 12.89
CA SER A 454 11.39 -6.32 14.18
C SER A 454 10.54 -7.58 14.24
N ALA A 455 11.07 -8.60 14.93
CA ALA A 455 10.38 -9.86 15.16
C ALA A 455 9.04 -9.65 15.89
N PRO A 456 7.93 -10.26 15.42
CA PRO A 456 6.67 -10.26 16.16
C PRO A 456 6.82 -11.05 17.46
N HIS A 457 6.39 -10.48 18.59
CA HIS A 457 6.51 -11.13 19.90
C HIS A 457 5.26 -10.93 20.77
N VAL A 458 4.91 -11.95 21.55
CA VAL A 458 3.87 -11.89 22.60
C VAL A 458 4.31 -12.79 23.74
N GLY A 459 4.59 -12.20 24.91
CA GLY A 459 5.19 -12.94 26.03
C GLY A 459 6.51 -13.59 25.61
N ASN A 460 6.61 -14.91 25.77
CA ASN A 460 7.80 -15.69 25.38
C ASN A 460 7.77 -16.19 23.93
N GLU A 461 6.65 -16.04 23.21
CA GLU A 461 6.54 -16.46 21.81
C GLU A 461 7.12 -15.39 20.89
N THR A 462 8.06 -15.80 20.05
CA THR A 462 8.67 -14.96 19.01
C THR A 462 8.51 -15.65 17.67
N ALA A 463 8.10 -14.87 16.66
CA ALA A 463 8.02 -15.32 15.27
C ALA A 463 9.16 -14.74 14.45
N ASP A 464 9.41 -15.35 13.29
CA ASP A 464 10.45 -14.87 12.38
C ASP A 464 10.10 -13.48 11.83
N ASN A 465 11.13 -12.63 11.77
CA ASN A 465 11.09 -11.35 11.09
C ASN A 465 10.96 -11.55 9.56
N VAL A 466 10.81 -10.46 8.81
CA VAL A 466 10.67 -10.55 7.35
C VAL A 466 12.03 -10.55 6.67
N ASP A 467 12.24 -11.49 5.75
CA ASP A 467 13.35 -11.50 4.79
C ASP A 467 12.83 -11.77 3.38
N PHE A 468 13.01 -10.80 2.49
CA PHE A 468 12.56 -10.83 1.10
C PHE A 468 13.54 -11.52 0.15
N ASN A 469 14.78 -11.83 0.58
CA ASN A 469 15.85 -12.31 -0.29
C ASN A 469 16.01 -13.84 -0.28
N ASN A 470 16.10 -14.49 0.89
CA ASN A 470 16.35 -15.94 0.97
C ASN A 470 15.12 -16.77 1.37
N GLU A 471 14.06 -16.09 1.80
CA GLU A 471 12.98 -16.67 2.58
C GLU A 471 11.60 -16.30 2.03
N VAL A 472 11.48 -16.05 0.72
CA VAL A 472 10.18 -15.75 0.09
C VAL A 472 9.15 -16.85 0.42
N ASN A 473 9.58 -18.11 0.43
CA ASN A 473 8.72 -19.24 0.76
C ASN A 473 8.32 -19.33 2.24
N THR A 474 8.99 -18.65 3.17
CA THR A 474 8.67 -18.61 4.62
C THR A 474 8.00 -17.27 4.99
N THR A 475 8.49 -16.16 4.47
CA THR A 475 7.93 -14.80 4.62
C THR A 475 6.46 -14.75 4.23
N PHE A 476 6.11 -15.36 3.09
CA PHE A 476 4.75 -15.43 2.58
C PHE A 476 4.00 -16.72 2.98
N TYR A 477 4.57 -17.55 3.86
CA TYR A 477 3.89 -18.74 4.38
C TYR A 477 2.96 -18.41 5.54
N ARG A 478 1.99 -19.31 5.78
CA ARG A 478 1.19 -19.26 7.00
C ARG A 478 2.09 -19.40 8.23
N THR A 479 1.81 -18.63 9.28
CA THR A 479 2.58 -18.71 10.53
C THR A 479 2.37 -20.06 11.24
N LYS A 480 3.37 -20.52 12.01
CA LYS A 480 3.29 -21.75 12.83
C LYS A 480 2.11 -21.76 13.81
N TYR A 481 1.62 -20.59 14.22
CA TYR A 481 0.47 -20.45 15.11
C TYR A 481 -0.87 -20.73 14.41
N CYS A 482 -0.89 -20.62 13.08
CA CYS A 482 -2.04 -20.86 12.22
C CYS A 482 -1.90 -22.16 11.42
N ARG A 483 -1.31 -23.20 12.03
CA ARG A 483 -1.26 -24.56 11.48
C ARG A 483 -2.26 -25.45 12.22
N ALA A 484 -2.76 -26.49 11.57
CA ALA A 484 -3.58 -27.51 12.21
C ALA A 484 -2.78 -28.22 13.32
N CYS A 485 -3.45 -28.77 14.33
CA CYS A 485 -2.75 -29.57 15.34
C CYS A 485 -1.92 -30.69 14.67
N PRO A 486 -0.73 -31.01 15.21
CA PRO A 486 0.04 -32.16 14.74
C PRO A 486 -0.81 -33.44 14.77
N LEU A 487 -0.50 -34.39 13.87
CA LEU A 487 -1.33 -35.59 13.72
C LEU A 487 -1.49 -36.36 15.04
N CYS A 488 -0.40 -36.50 15.79
CA CYS A 488 -0.37 -37.20 17.08
C CYS A 488 -0.48 -36.27 18.31
N GLY A 489 -0.79 -34.99 18.09
CA GLY A 489 -0.80 -33.99 19.16
C GLY A 489 0.60 -33.55 19.59
N VAL A 490 0.71 -33.02 20.81
CA VAL A 490 1.95 -32.43 21.34
C VAL A 490 2.37 -33.06 22.68
N ASN A 491 3.64 -32.89 23.03
CA ASN A 491 4.25 -33.24 24.32
C ASN A 491 4.91 -32.00 24.96
N GLY A 492 5.21 -32.08 26.26
CA GLY A 492 5.97 -31.04 26.98
C GLY A 492 5.10 -30.20 27.93
N PRO A 493 5.74 -29.40 28.80
CA PRO A 493 5.00 -28.55 29.72
C PRO A 493 4.32 -27.39 28.99
N LYS A 494 3.28 -26.84 29.62
CA LYS A 494 2.56 -25.67 29.14
C LYS A 494 3.52 -24.53 28.76
N GLY A 495 3.44 -24.03 27.53
CA GLY A 495 4.33 -23.00 26.99
C GLY A 495 5.60 -23.52 26.31
N ASN A 496 5.90 -24.81 26.39
CA ASN A 496 7.07 -25.42 25.74
C ASN A 496 6.68 -26.76 25.07
N TRP A 497 5.63 -26.68 24.25
CA TRP A 497 5.12 -27.85 23.55
C TRP A 497 5.98 -28.22 22.34
N THR A 498 6.12 -29.51 22.11
CA THR A 498 6.82 -30.11 20.97
C THR A 498 5.87 -31.05 20.24
N ASP A 499 5.95 -31.05 18.91
CA ASP A 499 5.11 -31.94 18.08
C ASP A 499 5.53 -33.39 18.31
N LYS A 500 4.55 -34.28 18.56
CA LYS A 500 4.80 -35.72 18.49
C LYS A 500 5.06 -36.14 17.06
N LYS A 501 5.93 -37.13 16.85
CA LYS A 501 6.15 -37.71 15.52
C LYS A 501 4.90 -38.46 15.09
N ASP A 502 4.57 -38.38 13.81
CA ASP A 502 3.43 -39.10 13.23
C ASP A 502 3.49 -40.60 13.52
N SER A 503 4.67 -41.21 13.55
CA SER A 503 4.85 -42.63 13.89
C SER A 503 4.40 -43.02 15.31
N GLU A 504 4.20 -42.06 16.21
CA GLU A 504 3.82 -42.32 17.61
C GLU A 504 2.32 -42.67 17.76
N CYS A 505 1.48 -42.39 16.77
CA CYS A 505 0.03 -42.66 16.85
C CYS A 505 -0.58 -43.33 15.61
N VAL A 506 0.23 -43.75 14.64
CA VAL A 506 -0.23 -44.31 13.36
C VAL A 506 -0.70 -45.77 13.46
N GLU A 507 -0.73 -46.38 14.65
CA GLU A 507 -1.09 -47.80 14.80
C GLU A 507 -2.60 -48.13 14.89
N VAL A 508 -3.52 -47.15 14.78
CA VAL A 508 -4.95 -47.43 14.99
C VAL A 508 -5.87 -46.77 13.95
N GLU A 509 -6.20 -47.50 12.88
CA GLU A 509 -7.36 -47.19 12.01
C GLU A 509 -8.68 -47.54 12.74
N GLN A 510 -8.99 -46.83 13.82
CA GLN A 510 -10.35 -46.86 14.36
C GLN A 510 -11.23 -45.98 13.47
N LYS A 511 -12.30 -46.54 12.90
CA LYS A 511 -13.30 -45.72 12.21
C LYS A 511 -14.02 -44.86 13.23
N LYS A 512 -13.95 -43.54 13.07
CA LYS A 512 -14.78 -42.62 13.84
C LYS A 512 -16.17 -42.59 13.22
N THR A 513 -17.19 -43.01 13.95
CA THR A 513 -18.58 -42.97 13.47
C THR A 513 -19.44 -42.23 14.46
N TYR A 514 -20.26 -41.32 13.96
CA TYR A 514 -21.30 -40.65 14.74
C TYR A 514 -22.67 -41.21 14.33
N PRO A 515 -23.65 -41.29 15.24
CA PRO A 515 -25.01 -41.70 14.89
C PRO A 515 -25.59 -40.79 13.81
N ASP A 516 -26.23 -41.37 12.79
CA ASP A 516 -26.83 -40.60 11.69
C ASP A 516 -27.85 -39.57 12.21
N SER A 517 -28.56 -39.88 13.29
CA SER A 517 -29.52 -38.97 13.95
C SER A 517 -28.90 -37.65 14.44
N ASN A 518 -27.60 -37.66 14.72
CA ASN A 518 -26.86 -36.52 15.28
C ASN A 518 -25.88 -35.94 14.26
N THR A 519 -25.97 -36.33 12.97
CA THR A 519 -25.14 -35.76 11.91
C THR A 519 -25.99 -35.09 10.84
N THR A 520 -25.50 -33.96 10.34
CA THR A 520 -26.12 -33.19 9.26
C THR A 520 -25.14 -33.08 8.10
N LYS A 521 -25.62 -33.36 6.88
CA LYS A 521 -24.87 -33.12 5.65
C LYS A 521 -25.10 -31.67 5.19
N ILE A 522 -24.04 -30.89 5.16
CA ILE A 522 -24.04 -29.48 4.77
C ILE A 522 -23.28 -29.31 3.45
N PRO A 523 -23.97 -29.29 2.30
CA PRO A 523 -23.31 -29.06 1.02
C PRO A 523 -22.77 -27.62 0.94
N LYS A 524 -21.50 -27.44 0.56
CA LYS A 524 -20.86 -26.15 0.28
C LYS A 524 -20.70 -25.97 -1.22
N LEU A 525 -20.92 -24.74 -1.70
CA LEU A 525 -20.60 -24.41 -3.07
C LEU A 525 -19.10 -24.56 -3.29
N PRO A 526 -18.66 -25.23 -4.37
CA PRO A 526 -17.25 -25.35 -4.67
C PRO A 526 -16.68 -23.96 -4.91
N THR A 527 -15.51 -23.71 -4.33
CA THR A 527 -14.79 -22.44 -4.51
C THR A 527 -13.47 -22.70 -5.21
N ASP A 528 -13.11 -21.83 -6.14
CA ASP A 528 -11.77 -21.86 -6.70
C ASP A 528 -10.78 -21.33 -5.65
N LYS A 529 -10.04 -22.25 -5.01
CA LYS A 529 -9.07 -21.96 -3.95
C LYS A 529 -8.13 -20.82 -4.37
N GLY A 530 -7.92 -19.86 -3.47
CA GLY A 530 -7.06 -18.69 -3.70
C GLY A 530 -7.65 -17.56 -4.55
N LYS A 531 -8.94 -17.64 -4.92
CA LYS A 531 -9.70 -16.54 -5.52
C LYS A 531 -10.57 -15.86 -4.46
N THR A 532 -10.41 -14.55 -4.31
CA THR A 532 -11.15 -13.72 -3.33
C THR A 532 -12.34 -13.00 -3.94
N ASP A 533 -12.23 -12.63 -5.22
CA ASP A 533 -13.26 -12.09 -6.09
C ASP A 533 -14.44 -13.07 -6.25
N VAL A 534 -15.66 -12.68 -5.89
CA VAL A 534 -16.83 -13.57 -5.79
C VAL A 534 -17.20 -14.22 -7.14
N LEU A 535 -17.04 -13.50 -8.26
CA LEU A 535 -17.28 -14.07 -9.59
C LEU A 535 -16.20 -15.08 -9.99
N LYS A 536 -14.94 -14.83 -9.62
CA LYS A 536 -13.85 -15.79 -9.86
C LYS A 536 -13.92 -16.98 -8.90
N LYS A 537 -14.29 -16.73 -7.65
CA LYS A 537 -14.43 -17.72 -6.58
C LYS A 537 -15.52 -18.73 -6.91
N TYR A 538 -16.67 -18.26 -7.39
CA TYR A 538 -17.80 -19.08 -7.80
C TYR A 538 -17.92 -19.23 -9.31
N LYS A 539 -16.81 -19.04 -10.07
CA LYS A 539 -16.85 -19.07 -11.54
C LYS A 539 -17.49 -20.35 -12.07
N LYS A 540 -17.02 -21.51 -11.61
CA LYS A 540 -17.59 -22.81 -11.98
C LYS A 540 -19.05 -22.95 -11.60
N PHE A 541 -19.48 -22.33 -10.50
CA PHE A 541 -20.87 -22.34 -10.08
C PHE A 541 -21.73 -21.48 -11.02
N CYS A 542 -21.29 -20.26 -11.32
CA CYS A 542 -21.97 -19.34 -12.23
C CYS A 542 -22.02 -19.83 -13.69
N GLU A 543 -20.99 -20.53 -14.18
CA GLU A 543 -20.95 -21.02 -15.57
C GLU A 543 -21.83 -22.27 -15.78
N ASN A 544 -22.00 -23.08 -14.73
CA ASN A 544 -22.83 -24.30 -14.81
C ASN A 544 -24.32 -24.01 -14.70
N SER A 545 -24.72 -22.89 -14.09
CA SER A 545 -26.12 -22.47 -14.05
C SER A 545 -26.70 -22.12 -15.42
N GLU A 546 -25.86 -21.69 -16.37
CA GLU A 546 -26.29 -21.46 -17.75
C GLU A 546 -26.56 -22.79 -18.51
N ASN A 547 -26.11 -23.94 -17.99
CA ASN A 547 -26.08 -25.22 -18.70
C ASN A 547 -26.86 -26.36 -18.02
N ASN A 548 -27.65 -26.10 -16.97
CA ASN A 548 -28.45 -27.11 -16.24
C ASN A 548 -27.65 -28.35 -15.74
N LYS A 549 -26.33 -28.22 -15.53
CA LYS A 549 -25.49 -29.33 -15.04
C LYS A 549 -25.46 -29.37 -13.52
N GLN A 550 -25.58 -30.56 -12.95
CA GLN A 550 -25.42 -30.80 -11.51
C GLN A 550 -24.00 -30.40 -11.07
N ILE A 551 -23.91 -29.44 -10.15
CA ILE A 551 -22.63 -28.96 -9.63
C ILE A 551 -22.18 -29.89 -8.50
N ASN A 552 -20.96 -30.44 -8.61
CA ASN A 552 -20.33 -31.18 -7.53
C ASN A 552 -20.06 -30.22 -6.36
N LYS A 553 -20.81 -30.39 -5.27
CA LYS A 553 -20.66 -29.62 -4.03
C LYS A 553 -19.70 -30.32 -3.09
N ASP A 554 -18.94 -29.54 -2.34
CA ASP A 554 -18.13 -30.05 -1.24
C ASP A 554 -19.07 -30.38 -0.08
N VAL A 555 -19.35 -31.66 0.15
CA VAL A 555 -20.29 -32.10 1.19
C VAL A 555 -19.55 -32.23 2.52
N TRP A 556 -19.91 -31.38 3.48
CA TRP A 556 -19.44 -31.49 4.84
C TRP A 556 -20.41 -32.33 5.67
N GLN A 557 -19.92 -33.24 6.50
CA GLN A 557 -20.71 -33.91 7.51
C GLN A 557 -20.39 -33.30 8.87
N CYS A 558 -21.37 -32.61 9.47
CA CYS A 558 -21.25 -31.97 10.77
C CYS A 558 -22.02 -32.77 11.81
N HIS A 559 -21.35 -33.10 12.90
CA HIS A 559 -21.95 -33.64 14.11
C HIS A 559 -22.12 -32.52 15.12
N TYR A 560 -23.27 -32.48 15.77
CA TYR A 560 -23.56 -31.57 16.87
C TYR A 560 -24.37 -32.29 17.94
N GLU A 561 -23.84 -32.35 19.16
CA GLU A 561 -24.44 -33.04 20.28
C GLU A 561 -24.32 -32.20 21.53
N LYS A 562 -25.45 -31.70 22.06
CA LYS A 562 -25.48 -30.77 23.20
C LYS A 562 -24.86 -31.35 24.49
N THR A 563 -24.65 -32.66 24.55
CA THR A 563 -24.27 -33.41 25.74
C THR A 563 -22.79 -33.76 25.79
N ASP A 564 -22.03 -33.58 24.71
CA ASP A 564 -20.58 -33.78 24.72
C ASP A 564 -19.84 -32.72 23.89
N ASN A 565 -18.56 -32.48 24.20
CA ASN A 565 -17.74 -31.54 23.45
C ASN A 565 -17.22 -32.18 22.15
N SER A 566 -18.05 -32.93 21.41
CA SER A 566 -17.64 -33.62 20.18
C SER A 566 -18.16 -32.96 18.89
N ASP A 567 -18.66 -31.73 19.01
CA ASP A 567 -19.16 -30.90 17.90
C ASP A 567 -18.10 -30.63 16.81
N ASN A 568 -18.17 -31.38 15.71
CA ASN A 568 -17.14 -31.40 14.68
C ASN A 568 -17.72 -31.50 13.27
N CYS A 569 -17.00 -30.98 12.31
CA CYS A 569 -17.32 -31.07 10.88
C CYS A 569 -16.13 -31.65 10.12
N ILE A 570 -16.40 -32.58 9.21
CA ILE A 570 -15.43 -33.16 8.27
C ILE A 570 -15.87 -32.91 6.82
N LEU A 571 -14.91 -32.63 5.93
CA LEU A 571 -15.16 -32.66 4.49
C LEU A 571 -15.21 -34.12 4.02
N GLY A 572 -16.36 -34.58 3.55
CA GLY A 572 -16.61 -35.99 3.25
C GLY A 572 -17.42 -36.68 4.35
N LYS A 573 -17.08 -37.92 4.68
CA LYS A 573 -17.79 -38.71 5.68
C LYS A 573 -16.86 -39.11 6.83
N TRP A 574 -17.43 -39.23 8.03
CA TRP A 574 -16.68 -39.66 9.22
C TRP A 574 -16.15 -41.10 9.11
N GLU A 575 -16.86 -41.98 8.42
CA GLU A 575 -16.43 -43.37 8.19
C GLU A 575 -15.10 -43.50 7.43
N ASP A 576 -14.71 -42.45 6.70
CA ASP A 576 -13.49 -42.35 5.90
C ASP A 576 -12.37 -41.56 6.62
N PHE A 577 -12.59 -41.14 7.88
CA PHE A 577 -11.65 -40.30 8.61
C PHE A 577 -10.38 -41.08 9.00
N THR A 578 -9.23 -40.58 8.53
CA THR A 578 -7.89 -41.12 8.78
C THR A 578 -7.00 -40.14 9.56
N GLY A 579 -7.54 -38.98 9.95
CA GLY A 579 -6.78 -37.90 10.60
C GLY A 579 -6.14 -36.89 9.64
N LYS A 580 -6.22 -37.15 8.33
CA LYS A 580 -5.60 -36.33 7.26
C LYS A 580 -6.61 -35.45 6.52
N GLU A 581 -7.90 -35.72 6.70
CA GLU A 581 -8.99 -34.99 6.07
C GLU A 581 -9.14 -33.58 6.65
N ASP A 582 -9.84 -32.73 5.90
CA ASP A 582 -10.17 -31.38 6.34
C ASP A 582 -11.25 -31.45 7.44
N ILE A 583 -10.83 -31.25 8.69
CA ILE A 583 -11.70 -31.24 9.86
C ILE A 583 -11.67 -29.89 10.58
N ARG A 584 -12.80 -29.52 11.18
CA ARG A 584 -12.94 -28.30 11.99
C ARG A 584 -13.94 -28.52 13.11
N SER A 585 -13.77 -27.80 14.22
CA SER A 585 -14.84 -27.71 15.21
C SER A 585 -16.09 -27.10 14.57
N TYR A 586 -17.28 -27.51 15.03
CA TYR A 586 -18.54 -26.96 14.52
C TYR A 586 -18.57 -25.43 14.60
N TYR A 587 -18.09 -24.86 15.72
CA TYR A 587 -18.00 -23.42 15.89
C TYR A 587 -17.10 -22.75 14.84
N SER A 588 -15.91 -23.29 14.59
CA SER A 588 -15.02 -22.75 13.56
C SER A 588 -15.64 -22.84 12.17
N PHE A 589 -16.30 -23.96 11.84
CA PHE A 589 -17.01 -24.14 10.58
C PHE A 589 -18.16 -23.13 10.43
N PHE A 590 -18.94 -22.92 11.49
CA PHE A 590 -20.06 -21.98 11.52
C PHE A 590 -19.60 -20.53 11.32
N TYR A 591 -18.65 -20.06 12.13
CA TYR A 591 -18.15 -18.68 12.05
C TYR A 591 -17.40 -18.41 10.74
N ASP A 592 -16.66 -19.38 10.21
CA ASP A 592 -16.02 -19.25 8.89
C ASP A 592 -17.07 -19.13 7.79
N SER A 593 -18.09 -20.01 7.80
CA SER A 593 -19.19 -19.96 6.82
C SER A 593 -19.99 -18.65 6.90
N PHE A 594 -20.25 -18.15 8.11
CA PHE A 594 -20.95 -16.87 8.33
C PHE A 594 -20.11 -15.68 7.86
N THR A 595 -18.82 -15.64 8.22
CA THR A 595 -17.89 -14.59 7.82
C THR A 595 -17.71 -14.57 6.30
N GLU A 596 -17.57 -15.75 5.69
CA GLU A 596 -17.51 -15.91 4.24
C GLU A 596 -18.76 -15.39 3.56
N MET A 597 -19.96 -15.73 4.07
CA MET A 597 -21.23 -15.25 3.54
C MET A 597 -21.33 -13.71 3.59
N LEU A 598 -20.95 -13.09 4.71
CA LEU A 598 -20.97 -11.63 4.83
C LEU A 598 -20.01 -10.95 3.84
N LYS A 599 -18.78 -11.47 3.73
CA LYS A 599 -17.78 -10.95 2.78
C LYS A 599 -18.25 -11.09 1.33
N ASP A 600 -18.74 -12.27 0.96
CA ASP A 600 -19.29 -12.53 -0.37
C ASP A 600 -20.48 -11.60 -0.66
N SER A 601 -21.34 -11.31 0.32
CA SER A 601 -22.47 -10.39 0.17
C SER A 601 -22.02 -8.95 -0.12
N ILE A 602 -20.94 -8.49 0.53
CA ILE A 602 -20.35 -7.17 0.27
C ILE A 602 -19.75 -7.11 -1.14
N ASP A 603 -19.00 -8.13 -1.57
CA ASP A 603 -18.43 -8.18 -2.92
C ASP A 603 -19.53 -8.27 -4.00
N TRP A 604 -20.58 -9.07 -3.77
CA TRP A 604 -21.77 -9.09 -4.64
C TRP A 604 -22.40 -7.72 -4.78
N ARG A 605 -22.60 -7.01 -3.66
CA ARG A 605 -23.16 -5.64 -3.67
C ARG A 605 -22.30 -4.71 -4.52
N GLU A 606 -20.98 -4.74 -4.36
CA GLU A 606 -20.08 -3.87 -5.14
C GLU A 606 -20.08 -4.20 -6.64
N ARG A 607 -20.16 -5.48 -7.01
CA ARG A 607 -20.23 -5.89 -8.43
C ARG A 607 -21.53 -5.54 -9.11
N LEU A 608 -22.63 -5.76 -8.40
CA LEU A 608 -23.97 -5.51 -8.93
C LEU A 608 -24.35 -4.03 -8.83
N LYS A 609 -23.59 -3.22 -8.09
CA LYS A 609 -23.84 -1.79 -7.91
C LYS A 609 -24.14 -1.06 -9.22
N LYS A 610 -23.36 -1.32 -10.27
CA LYS A 610 -23.57 -0.70 -11.60
C LYS A 610 -24.83 -1.20 -12.31
N CYS A 611 -25.25 -2.42 -12.05
CA CYS A 611 -26.47 -3.00 -12.60
C CYS A 611 -27.72 -2.50 -11.86
N LEU A 612 -27.55 -2.07 -10.60
CA LEU A 612 -28.62 -1.57 -9.74
C LEU A 612 -28.76 -0.03 -9.79
N GLN A 613 -27.72 0.69 -10.22
CA GLN A 613 -27.75 2.15 -10.41
C GLN A 613 -28.43 2.50 -11.74
N ASN A 614 -29.57 3.18 -11.66
CA ASN A 614 -30.58 3.26 -12.71
C ASN A 614 -30.63 4.65 -13.37
N ASP A 615 -29.47 5.28 -13.61
CA ASP A 615 -29.43 6.66 -14.11
C ASP A 615 -29.54 6.73 -15.64
N ASN A 616 -29.04 5.72 -16.35
CA ASN A 616 -29.24 5.54 -17.79
C ASN A 616 -29.78 4.12 -18.00
N LYS A 617 -30.93 3.96 -18.65
CA LYS A 617 -31.63 2.68 -18.92
C LYS A 617 -30.87 1.75 -19.90
N ASP A 618 -29.55 1.74 -19.85
CA ASP A 618 -28.67 1.01 -20.76
C ASP A 618 -28.72 -0.49 -20.45
N CYS A 619 -29.05 -1.31 -21.44
CA CYS A 619 -29.02 -2.77 -21.31
C CYS A 619 -27.56 -3.26 -21.32
N ILE A 620 -27.08 -3.75 -20.18
CA ILE A 620 -25.75 -4.33 -20.04
C ILE A 620 -25.89 -5.86 -19.99
N SER A 621 -25.49 -6.55 -21.06
CA SER A 621 -25.63 -8.02 -21.16
C SER A 621 -24.96 -8.77 -20.00
N THR A 622 -23.80 -8.29 -19.53
CA THR A 622 -23.09 -8.87 -18.37
C THR A 622 -23.82 -8.68 -17.05
N CYS A 623 -24.76 -7.74 -16.94
CA CYS A 623 -25.57 -7.58 -15.73
C CYS A 623 -26.57 -8.73 -15.57
N ASN A 624 -27.14 -9.24 -16.67
CA ASN A 624 -28.09 -10.35 -16.59
C ASN A 624 -27.42 -11.62 -16.01
N SER A 625 -26.28 -12.04 -16.56
CA SER A 625 -25.56 -13.23 -16.06
C SER A 625 -25.05 -13.06 -14.62
N ASN A 626 -24.56 -11.88 -14.24
CA ASN A 626 -24.11 -11.62 -12.87
C ASN A 626 -25.28 -11.60 -11.87
N CYS A 627 -26.41 -10.96 -12.21
CA CYS A 627 -27.60 -10.95 -11.37
C CYS A 627 -28.19 -12.35 -11.22
N GLU A 628 -28.19 -13.13 -12.30
CA GLU A 628 -28.66 -14.52 -12.27
C GLU A 628 -27.77 -15.41 -11.40
N CYS A 629 -26.44 -15.30 -11.54
CA CYS A 629 -25.55 -16.03 -10.63
C CYS A 629 -25.74 -15.60 -9.17
N TYR A 630 -25.96 -14.30 -8.91
CA TYR A 630 -26.26 -13.83 -7.55
C TYR A 630 -27.58 -14.41 -7.01
N ARG A 631 -28.65 -14.42 -7.81
CA ARG A 631 -29.94 -15.02 -7.43
C ARG A 631 -29.75 -16.48 -7.02
N LEU A 632 -29.05 -17.25 -7.85
CA LEU A 632 -28.75 -18.66 -7.57
C LEU A 632 -27.86 -18.84 -6.35
N TRP A 633 -26.85 -17.98 -6.18
CA TRP A 633 -26.00 -17.99 -4.99
C TRP A 633 -26.83 -17.73 -3.72
N VAL A 634 -27.79 -16.80 -3.75
CA VAL A 634 -28.72 -16.52 -2.64
C VAL A 634 -29.61 -17.73 -2.36
N GLU A 635 -30.18 -18.36 -3.39
CA GLU A 635 -31.00 -19.56 -3.22
C GLU A 635 -30.22 -20.71 -2.57
N GLU A 636 -28.98 -20.91 -2.99
CA GLU A 636 -28.09 -21.91 -2.41
C GLU A 636 -27.67 -21.58 -0.98
N LYS A 637 -27.49 -20.30 -0.65
CA LYS A 637 -27.21 -19.87 0.73
C LYS A 637 -28.44 -20.02 1.63
N LYS A 638 -29.66 -19.75 1.13
CA LYS A 638 -30.92 -19.93 1.87
C LYS A 638 -31.18 -21.39 2.26
N LYS A 639 -30.82 -22.36 1.41
CA LYS A 639 -30.95 -23.79 1.72
C LYS A 639 -30.00 -24.27 2.84
N ARG A 640 -29.06 -23.42 3.25
CA ARG A 640 -27.92 -23.75 4.12
C ARG A 640 -27.99 -23.07 5.49
N ILE A 641 -28.88 -22.08 5.63
CA ILE A 641 -29.31 -21.45 6.89
C ILE A 641 -30.51 -22.24 7.36
#